data_AF-A0A3R7NDH9-F1
#
_entry.id   AF-A0A3R7NDH9-F1
#
_cell.length_a   1.000
_cell.length_b   1.000
_cell.length_c   1.000
_cell.angle_alpha   90.00
_cell.angle_beta   90.00
_cell.angle_gamma   90.00
#
_symmetry.space_group_name_H-M   'P 1'
#
loop_
_entity.id
_entity.type
_entity.pdbx_description
1 polymer ?
#
loop_
_entity_poly.entity_id
_entity_poly.type
_entity_poly.pdbx_seq_one_letter_code
_entity_poly.pdbx_strand_id
1 'polypeptide(L)'
;MTSAKPEEVTVSDGVLAKLEREFNEAMEALEGHEKFGIFRDEYENLYRALVNSHESEKRLVRRCQQMTQELMSNAAKMQAAVKLSQGDHSTIEALKKEIEKAWRMVDTANEKDARAKETIKTLKEEVFSLQEIVENGTELTSTQTATLEELKLEKKRMQSEYDDLVKQMETLTRETLETGQKIKELEAEIMNNHEELRHVSDREKMVRQEYEKEVKAQERSEVQVREQILLVQQHEKELKMHEQLCNKLTAAVNLLRLQHQDDQNKHQALVQKVETAEKQLFHTQQSYDDAVDTTEALNERHRAVRKEITEAEKKAVEIRAEEQRIHRVRDHDFKELRRLVQQNEDIRRGQANLERQKITLWKRIETVRREKEDLRRAFDVMQREKDTLMKFAEKEREKIQEIEKLIANEVESQAEIEDAIARERETGARLRQTVVRLESEREKYVHEVSQVSLHQAQAQEELKIARITCEETQKAIDESEQKLKKQQSRYEQVRSERNLYSKKLIEAQDEVVELKQKFRMMDHQILQLREELAMKDKKFQEESSAQKVLKDKLTKVRKLVNERTVAFDDANQQCEHVGQQIKQLVKVINQCDKDLSTQQQRFLAVSGERDLLGTQLIRRNDELALLYEKVRTQQEMLIRGEAAYRARIEDVRLLRLKIEDMKRKSLIAHNRAHHTEQLKADIKQLNYDLRAQKTKVQALTEEAENPKNALRWESISGRDPTPEELEQKITRLQRCLITKSEECIEKDMELQEKQRLVTEMQNILSRQPGMEMARQLNLMQKELGHMNAVMKQKASELNMTSTHISELKYEAERLRRELHETKRKYYETQMSNDKLLEKLSQAKQATVFPPL
;
A
#
# COMPACT_ATOMS: atom_id res chain seq x y z
N MET A 1 -59.59 -43.87 -45.11
CA MET A 1 -58.59 -44.80 -45.70
C MET A 1 -57.53 -45.12 -44.66
N THR A 2 -56.71 -46.15 -44.88
CA THR A 2 -55.76 -46.70 -43.90
C THR A 2 -54.65 -45.72 -43.53
N SER A 3 -54.37 -45.60 -42.24
CA SER A 3 -53.20 -44.85 -41.74
C SER A 3 -51.93 -45.68 -41.95
N ALA A 4 -51.04 -45.23 -42.82
CA ALA A 4 -49.65 -45.66 -42.80
C ALA A 4 -48.95 -44.97 -41.63
N LYS A 5 -48.28 -45.72 -40.76
CA LYS A 5 -47.39 -45.12 -39.77
C LYS A 5 -46.24 -44.42 -40.52
N PRO A 6 -45.92 -43.15 -40.23
CA PRO A 6 -44.62 -42.62 -40.61
C PRO A 6 -43.55 -43.37 -39.79
N GLU A 7 -42.47 -43.80 -40.45
CA GLU A 7 -41.28 -44.29 -39.76
C GLU A 7 -40.55 -43.09 -39.14
N GLU A 8 -40.06 -43.22 -37.91
CA GLU A 8 -39.30 -42.16 -37.25
C GLU A 8 -37.88 -42.11 -37.82
N VAL A 9 -37.68 -41.31 -38.87
CA VAL A 9 -36.38 -41.06 -39.52
C VAL A 9 -35.46 -40.14 -38.68
N THR A 10 -35.76 -39.96 -37.40
CA THR A 10 -35.16 -38.97 -36.50
C THR A 10 -34.26 -39.65 -35.47
N VAL A 11 -33.03 -39.17 -35.28
CA VAL A 11 -32.13 -39.71 -34.23
C VAL A 11 -32.73 -39.41 -32.86
N SER A 12 -33.07 -40.44 -32.08
CA SER A 12 -33.65 -40.22 -30.75
C SER A 12 -32.61 -39.74 -29.74
N ASP A 13 -33.03 -39.01 -28.72
CA ASP A 13 -32.13 -38.48 -27.69
C ASP A 13 -31.39 -39.59 -26.90
N GLY A 14 -31.96 -40.80 -26.84
CA GLY A 14 -31.29 -41.98 -26.28
C GLY A 14 -30.26 -42.64 -27.22
N VAL A 15 -30.25 -42.31 -28.51
CA VAL A 15 -29.18 -42.67 -29.46
C VAL A 15 -28.09 -41.61 -29.43
N LEU A 16 -28.44 -40.32 -29.41
CA LEU A 16 -27.46 -39.25 -29.24
C LEU A 16 -26.65 -39.47 -27.96
N ALA A 17 -27.30 -39.67 -26.81
CA ALA A 17 -26.64 -39.89 -25.51
C ALA A 17 -25.74 -41.15 -25.45
N LYS A 18 -25.84 -42.07 -26.41
CA LYS A 18 -24.87 -43.17 -26.59
C LYS A 18 -23.68 -42.72 -27.43
N LEU A 19 -23.94 -42.06 -28.56
CA LEU A 19 -22.91 -41.46 -29.40
C LEU A 19 -22.07 -40.41 -28.63
N GLU A 20 -22.64 -39.70 -27.66
CA GLU A 20 -21.87 -38.82 -26.75
C GLU A 20 -20.88 -39.61 -25.87
N ARG A 21 -21.24 -40.82 -25.42
CA ARG A 21 -20.33 -41.68 -24.64
C ARG A 21 -19.28 -42.34 -25.52
N GLU A 22 -19.71 -42.95 -26.62
CA GLU A 22 -18.82 -43.56 -27.61
C GLU A 22 -17.81 -42.54 -28.18
N PHE A 23 -18.22 -41.28 -28.34
CA PHE A 23 -17.32 -40.17 -28.67
C PHE A 23 -16.28 -39.91 -27.58
N ASN A 24 -16.70 -39.74 -26.31
CA ASN A 24 -15.77 -39.47 -25.21
C ASN A 24 -14.80 -40.65 -24.97
N GLU A 25 -15.30 -41.90 -25.01
CA GLU A 25 -14.48 -43.12 -24.91
C GLU A 25 -13.45 -43.22 -26.04
N ALA A 26 -13.82 -42.83 -27.27
CA ALA A 26 -12.88 -42.76 -28.39
C ALA A 26 -11.87 -41.62 -28.26
N MET A 27 -12.26 -40.46 -27.73
CA MET A 27 -11.37 -39.31 -27.49
C MET A 27 -10.33 -39.62 -26.39
N GLU A 28 -10.73 -40.30 -25.31
CA GLU A 28 -9.82 -40.83 -24.28
C GLU A 28 -8.86 -41.89 -24.88
N ALA A 29 -9.37 -42.82 -25.70
CA ALA A 29 -8.54 -43.84 -26.35
C ALA A 29 -7.51 -43.27 -27.35
N LEU A 30 -7.72 -42.06 -27.87
CA LEU A 30 -6.78 -41.33 -28.73
C LEU A 30 -5.80 -40.45 -27.93
N GLU A 31 -6.01 -40.28 -26.62
CA GLU A 31 -5.24 -39.37 -25.76
C GLU A 31 -3.89 -39.98 -25.29
N GLY A 32 -2.97 -40.10 -26.24
CA GLY A 32 -1.59 -40.57 -25.98
C GLY A 32 -0.72 -40.79 -27.21
N HIS A 33 -1.24 -40.56 -28.42
CA HIS A 33 -0.54 -40.84 -29.67
C HIS A 33 -0.58 -39.62 -30.62
N GLU A 34 0.51 -38.84 -30.64
CA GLU A 34 0.67 -37.61 -31.45
C GLU A 34 0.29 -37.79 -32.93
N LYS A 35 0.53 -38.99 -33.49
CA LYS A 35 0.22 -39.32 -34.90
C LYS A 35 -1.28 -39.35 -35.23
N PHE A 36 -2.16 -39.37 -34.24
CA PHE A 36 -3.61 -39.38 -34.46
C PHE A 36 -4.31 -38.05 -34.16
N GLY A 37 -3.57 -36.96 -33.87
CA GLY A 37 -4.15 -35.63 -33.64
C GLY A 37 -5.10 -35.17 -34.76
N ILE A 38 -4.71 -35.38 -36.03
CA ILE A 38 -5.54 -35.05 -37.21
C ILE A 38 -6.88 -35.83 -37.19
N PHE A 39 -6.88 -37.07 -36.73
CA PHE A 39 -8.11 -37.87 -36.61
C PHE A 39 -8.97 -37.44 -35.42
N ARG A 40 -8.35 -36.98 -34.33
CA ARG A 40 -9.05 -36.38 -33.18
C ARG A 40 -9.79 -35.10 -33.60
N ASP A 41 -9.10 -34.21 -34.32
CA ASP A 41 -9.67 -32.94 -34.80
C ASP A 41 -10.84 -33.18 -35.77
N GLU A 42 -10.69 -34.09 -36.74
CA GLU A 42 -11.77 -34.42 -37.68
C GLU A 42 -12.95 -35.15 -37.01
N TYR A 43 -12.69 -36.02 -36.03
CA TYR A 43 -13.75 -36.70 -35.29
C TYR A 43 -14.53 -35.73 -34.39
N GLU A 44 -13.85 -34.76 -33.77
CA GLU A 44 -14.52 -33.68 -33.02
C GLU A 44 -15.30 -32.73 -33.97
N ASN A 45 -14.79 -32.43 -35.16
CA ASN A 45 -15.54 -31.68 -36.18
C ASN A 45 -16.82 -32.42 -36.62
N LEU A 46 -16.74 -33.73 -36.87
CA LEU A 46 -17.88 -34.58 -37.21
C LEU A 46 -18.92 -34.62 -36.07
N TYR A 47 -18.47 -34.78 -34.83
CA TYR A 47 -19.34 -34.79 -33.65
C TYR A 47 -20.06 -33.44 -33.47
N ARG A 48 -19.31 -32.32 -33.56
CA ARG A 48 -19.89 -30.96 -33.53
C ARG A 48 -20.90 -30.75 -34.66
N ALA A 49 -20.64 -31.27 -35.86
CA ALA A 49 -21.59 -31.19 -36.98
C ALA A 49 -22.88 -32.00 -36.71
N LEU A 50 -22.76 -33.20 -36.15
CA LEU A 50 -23.89 -34.06 -35.76
C LEU A 50 -24.79 -33.39 -34.71
N VAL A 51 -24.21 -32.86 -33.64
CA VAL A 51 -24.94 -32.15 -32.57
C VAL A 51 -25.67 -30.91 -33.12
N ASN A 52 -24.98 -30.10 -33.93
CA ASN A 52 -25.60 -28.94 -34.60
C ASN A 52 -26.76 -29.34 -35.53
N SER A 53 -26.61 -30.46 -36.26
CA SER A 53 -27.68 -31.01 -37.11
C SER A 53 -28.91 -31.38 -36.27
N HIS A 54 -28.72 -32.15 -35.20
CA HIS A 54 -29.80 -32.58 -34.29
C HIS A 54 -30.52 -31.40 -33.62
N GLU A 55 -29.79 -30.36 -33.20
CA GLU A 55 -30.42 -29.14 -32.69
C GLU A 55 -31.21 -28.38 -33.77
N SER A 56 -30.77 -28.41 -35.03
CA SER A 56 -31.52 -27.82 -36.15
C SER A 56 -32.80 -28.60 -36.44
N GLU A 57 -32.73 -29.93 -36.38
CA GLU A 57 -33.86 -30.85 -36.55
C GLU A 57 -34.92 -30.66 -35.46
N LYS A 58 -34.51 -30.61 -34.18
CA LYS A 58 -35.42 -30.27 -33.06
C LYS A 58 -36.11 -28.92 -33.23
N ARG A 59 -35.42 -27.92 -33.82
CA ARG A 59 -36.02 -26.61 -34.12
C ARG A 59 -37.04 -26.70 -35.26
N LEU A 60 -36.76 -27.47 -36.30
CA LEU A 60 -37.68 -27.73 -37.40
C LEU A 60 -38.92 -28.51 -36.94
N VAL A 61 -38.77 -29.58 -36.17
CA VAL A 61 -39.89 -30.39 -35.64
C VAL A 61 -40.83 -29.52 -34.80
N ARG A 62 -40.31 -28.67 -33.90
CA ARG A 62 -41.13 -27.71 -33.13
C ARG A 62 -41.86 -26.72 -34.05
N ARG A 63 -41.21 -26.22 -35.11
CA ARG A 63 -41.81 -25.30 -36.09
C ARG A 63 -42.96 -25.97 -36.85
N CYS A 64 -42.80 -27.23 -37.26
CA CYS A 64 -43.83 -28.03 -37.92
C CYS A 64 -45.01 -28.33 -36.98
N GLN A 65 -44.76 -28.64 -35.72
CA GLN A 65 -45.79 -28.82 -34.69
C GLN A 65 -46.61 -27.53 -34.50
N GLN A 66 -45.96 -26.37 -34.39
CA GLN A 66 -46.61 -25.06 -34.30
C GLN A 66 -47.50 -24.77 -35.53
N MET A 67 -46.96 -24.91 -36.74
CA MET A 67 -47.74 -24.72 -37.98
C MET A 67 -48.93 -25.68 -38.08
N THR A 68 -48.79 -26.92 -37.63
CA THR A 68 -49.89 -27.91 -37.61
C THR A 68 -50.98 -27.48 -36.62
N GLN A 69 -50.61 -26.94 -35.47
CA GLN A 69 -51.54 -26.45 -34.45
C GLN A 69 -52.26 -25.15 -34.90
N GLU A 70 -51.56 -24.27 -35.61
CA GLU A 70 -52.14 -23.08 -36.26
C GLU A 70 -53.11 -23.45 -37.38
N LEU A 71 -52.76 -24.42 -38.24
CA LEU A 71 -53.64 -24.96 -39.28
C LEU A 71 -54.92 -25.57 -38.68
N MET A 72 -54.80 -26.37 -37.62
CA MET A 72 -55.94 -26.93 -36.89
C MET A 72 -56.84 -25.82 -36.31
N SER A 73 -56.26 -24.77 -35.71
CA SER A 73 -56.99 -23.61 -35.19
C SER A 73 -57.75 -22.86 -36.29
N ASN A 74 -57.11 -22.63 -37.44
CA ASN A 74 -57.71 -21.89 -38.54
C ASN A 74 -58.76 -22.71 -39.31
N ALA A 75 -58.60 -24.03 -39.42
CA ALA A 75 -59.63 -24.93 -39.91
C ALA A 75 -60.89 -24.88 -39.04
N ALA A 76 -60.75 -24.93 -37.71
CA ALA A 76 -61.86 -24.79 -36.77
C ALA A 76 -62.59 -23.43 -36.90
N LYS A 77 -61.84 -22.33 -37.05
CA LYS A 77 -62.41 -20.98 -37.28
C LYS A 77 -63.20 -20.90 -38.59
N MET A 78 -62.67 -21.43 -39.69
CA MET A 78 -63.41 -21.50 -40.96
C MET A 78 -64.69 -22.33 -40.82
N GLN A 79 -64.63 -23.48 -40.13
CA GLN A 79 -65.79 -24.34 -39.95
C GLN A 79 -66.88 -23.70 -39.06
N ALA A 80 -66.51 -22.81 -38.13
CA ALA A 80 -67.45 -21.99 -37.38
C ALA A 80 -68.07 -20.87 -38.24
N ALA A 81 -67.27 -20.17 -39.06
CA ALA A 81 -67.75 -19.11 -39.95
C ALA A 81 -68.74 -19.64 -41.01
N VAL A 82 -68.48 -20.83 -41.58
CA VAL A 82 -69.40 -21.49 -42.52
C VAL A 82 -70.75 -21.82 -41.86
N LYS A 83 -70.75 -22.28 -40.60
CA LYS A 83 -71.99 -22.57 -39.86
C LYS A 83 -72.82 -21.31 -39.57
N LEU A 84 -72.18 -20.19 -39.24
CA LEU A 84 -72.86 -18.91 -39.04
C LEU A 84 -73.53 -18.44 -40.35
N SER A 85 -72.79 -18.43 -41.45
CA SER A 85 -73.31 -18.05 -42.77
C SER A 85 -74.48 -18.94 -43.25
N GLN A 86 -74.50 -20.23 -42.88
CA GLN A 86 -75.64 -21.12 -43.14
C GLN A 86 -76.87 -20.75 -42.30
N GLY A 87 -76.68 -20.33 -41.04
CA GLY A 87 -77.74 -19.77 -40.20
C GLY A 87 -78.35 -18.52 -40.80
N ASP A 88 -77.51 -17.55 -41.16
CA ASP A 88 -77.94 -16.27 -41.77
C ASP A 88 -78.73 -16.48 -43.08
N HIS A 89 -78.35 -17.47 -43.89
CA HIS A 89 -79.10 -17.79 -45.11
C HIS A 89 -80.53 -18.23 -44.83
N SER A 90 -80.73 -19.06 -43.79
CA SER A 90 -82.05 -19.58 -43.40
C SER A 90 -82.99 -18.52 -42.83
N THR A 91 -82.47 -17.54 -42.07
CA THR A 91 -83.28 -16.44 -41.53
C THR A 91 -83.68 -15.45 -42.63
N ILE A 92 -82.78 -15.15 -43.58
CA ILE A 92 -83.09 -14.35 -44.78
C ILE A 92 -84.18 -15.01 -45.62
N GLU A 93 -84.16 -16.34 -45.77
CA GLU A 93 -85.17 -17.06 -46.56
C GLU A 93 -86.55 -17.13 -45.86
N ALA A 94 -86.57 -17.15 -44.52
CA ALA A 94 -87.81 -17.03 -43.75
C ALA A 94 -88.46 -15.64 -43.93
N LEU A 95 -87.69 -14.56 -43.75
CA LEU A 95 -88.18 -13.19 -43.87
C LEU A 95 -88.74 -12.87 -45.27
N LYS A 96 -88.14 -13.42 -46.34
CA LYS A 96 -88.68 -13.29 -47.71
C LYS A 96 -90.08 -13.90 -47.85
N LYS A 97 -90.34 -15.06 -47.23
CA LYS A 97 -91.65 -15.73 -47.25
C LYS A 97 -92.72 -14.97 -46.45
N GLU A 98 -92.32 -14.20 -45.44
CA GLU A 98 -93.23 -13.32 -44.69
C GLU A 98 -93.58 -12.04 -45.49
N ILE A 99 -92.62 -11.45 -46.20
CA ILE A 99 -92.87 -10.33 -47.11
C ILE A 99 -93.84 -10.74 -48.23
N GLU A 100 -93.67 -11.92 -48.84
CA GLU A 100 -94.63 -12.45 -49.84
C GLU A 100 -96.05 -12.64 -49.27
N LYS A 101 -96.18 -13.05 -48.00
CA LYS A 101 -97.50 -13.13 -47.34
C LYS A 101 -98.11 -11.75 -47.14
N ALA A 102 -97.32 -10.76 -46.70
CA ALA A 102 -97.79 -9.40 -46.48
C ALA A 102 -98.35 -8.77 -47.76
N TRP A 103 -97.66 -8.92 -48.90
CA TRP A 103 -98.13 -8.41 -50.19
C TRP A 103 -99.47 -9.03 -50.62
N ARG A 104 -99.62 -10.36 -50.52
CA ARG A 104 -100.90 -11.04 -50.85
C ARG A 104 -102.07 -10.61 -49.94
N MET A 105 -101.80 -10.17 -48.71
CA MET A 105 -102.84 -9.60 -47.83
C MET A 105 -103.24 -8.17 -48.24
N VAL A 106 -102.33 -7.39 -48.83
CA VAL A 106 -102.66 -6.07 -49.40
C VAL A 106 -103.49 -6.21 -50.67
N ASP A 107 -103.09 -7.11 -51.59
CA ASP A 107 -103.84 -7.36 -52.83
C ASP A 107 -105.29 -7.82 -52.56
N THR A 108 -105.46 -8.75 -51.61
CA THR A 108 -106.79 -9.25 -51.20
C THR A 108 -107.60 -8.27 -50.35
N ALA A 109 -107.00 -7.17 -49.85
CA ALA A 109 -107.73 -6.04 -49.28
C ALA A 109 -108.21 -5.08 -50.38
N ASN A 110 -107.33 -4.75 -51.35
CA ASN A 110 -107.65 -3.88 -52.48
C ASN A 110 -108.79 -4.46 -53.35
N GLU A 111 -108.81 -5.77 -53.59
CA GLU A 111 -109.94 -6.43 -54.27
C GLU A 111 -111.29 -6.28 -53.55
N LYS A 112 -111.29 -6.20 -52.21
CA LYS A 112 -112.54 -6.05 -51.43
C LYS A 112 -113.05 -4.62 -51.48
N ASP A 113 -112.15 -3.64 -51.36
CA ASP A 113 -112.46 -2.21 -51.49
C ASP A 113 -112.99 -1.86 -52.89
N ALA A 114 -112.43 -2.47 -53.95
CA ALA A 114 -112.97 -2.34 -55.31
C ALA A 114 -114.44 -2.81 -55.42
N ARG A 115 -114.75 -4.02 -54.90
CA ARG A 115 -116.11 -4.59 -54.92
C ARG A 115 -117.09 -3.76 -54.08
N ALA A 116 -116.65 -3.21 -52.94
CA ALA A 116 -117.46 -2.31 -52.11
C ALA A 116 -117.80 -0.99 -52.81
N LYS A 117 -116.92 -0.48 -53.67
CA LYS A 117 -117.16 0.72 -54.47
C LYS A 117 -118.16 0.48 -55.61
N GLU A 118 -118.21 -0.73 -56.17
CA GLU A 118 -119.25 -1.13 -57.13
C GLU A 118 -120.65 -1.21 -56.50
N THR A 119 -120.81 -1.85 -55.34
CA THR A 119 -122.13 -1.97 -54.68
C THR A 119 -122.67 -0.63 -54.17
N ILE A 120 -121.79 0.30 -53.77
CA ILE A 120 -122.18 1.68 -53.43
C ILE A 120 -122.68 2.45 -54.66
N LYS A 121 -122.32 2.06 -55.89
CA LYS A 121 -122.80 2.69 -57.12
C LYS A 121 -124.23 2.23 -57.46
N THR A 122 -124.50 0.92 -57.44
CA THR A 122 -125.82 0.39 -57.79
C THR A 122 -126.91 0.89 -56.84
N LEU A 123 -126.63 0.91 -55.53
CA LEU A 123 -127.57 1.40 -54.51
C LEU A 123 -127.92 2.90 -54.68
N LYS A 124 -127.07 3.71 -55.34
CA LYS A 124 -127.38 5.12 -55.65
C LYS A 124 -128.25 5.28 -56.89
N GLU A 125 -128.16 4.35 -57.83
CA GLU A 125 -128.99 4.32 -59.04
C GLU A 125 -130.43 3.87 -58.69
N GLU A 126 -130.57 2.93 -57.75
CA GLU A 126 -131.88 2.50 -57.20
C GLU A 126 -132.60 3.60 -56.41
N VAL A 127 -131.89 4.34 -55.54
CA VAL A 127 -132.48 5.46 -54.77
C VAL A 127 -133.03 6.56 -55.68
N PHE A 128 -132.39 6.84 -56.81
CA PHE A 128 -132.87 7.85 -57.77
C PHE A 128 -134.21 7.44 -58.40
N SER A 129 -134.34 6.17 -58.82
CA SER A 129 -135.57 5.65 -59.46
C SER A 129 -136.80 5.64 -58.55
N LEU A 130 -136.61 5.56 -57.22
CA LEU A 130 -137.70 5.59 -56.25
C LEU A 130 -138.20 6.99 -55.91
N GLN A 131 -137.43 8.05 -56.22
CA GLN A 131 -137.88 9.43 -56.01
C GLN A 131 -138.81 9.91 -57.16
N GLU A 132 -138.55 9.49 -58.40
CA GLU A 132 -139.30 9.90 -59.60
C GLU A 132 -140.78 9.44 -59.59
N ILE A 133 -141.11 8.37 -58.86
CA ILE A 133 -142.48 7.82 -58.78
C ILE A 133 -143.38 8.65 -57.83
N VAL A 134 -142.82 9.43 -56.91
CA VAL A 134 -143.58 10.15 -55.86
C VAL A 134 -144.12 11.51 -56.33
N GLU A 135 -143.59 12.08 -57.43
CA GLU A 135 -143.91 13.46 -57.86
C GLU A 135 -145.16 13.60 -58.75
N ASN A 136 -145.86 12.51 -59.10
CA ASN A 136 -147.07 12.55 -59.94
C ASN A 136 -148.34 12.10 -59.16
N GLY A 137 -149.11 13.06 -58.62
CA GLY A 137 -150.37 12.83 -57.87
C GLY A 137 -151.65 13.02 -58.68
N THR A 138 -152.82 13.18 -58.01
CA THR A 138 -154.06 13.77 -58.58
C THR A 138 -155.16 14.01 -57.54
N GLU A 139 -156.18 14.81 -57.90
CA GLU A 139 -157.44 15.08 -57.15
C GLU A 139 -158.67 14.63 -58.02
N LEU A 140 -159.96 14.99 -57.86
CA LEU A 140 -160.65 16.08 -57.15
C LEU A 140 -162.19 15.82 -56.98
N THR A 141 -162.79 16.44 -55.95
CA THR A 141 -164.24 16.77 -55.82
C THR A 141 -165.35 15.69 -55.85
N SER A 142 -166.02 15.57 -54.69
CA SER A 142 -167.47 15.83 -54.52
C SER A 142 -168.45 15.54 -55.67
N THR A 143 -169.17 14.41 -55.58
CA THR A 143 -170.65 14.38 -55.76
C THR A 143 -171.32 13.19 -55.05
N GLN A 144 -172.47 13.45 -54.42
CA GLN A 144 -173.60 12.53 -54.20
C GLN A 144 -173.36 11.17 -53.48
N THR A 145 -173.07 11.24 -52.19
CA THR A 145 -173.78 10.54 -51.06
C THR A 145 -174.06 9.02 -51.05
N ALA A 146 -173.86 8.24 -52.12
CA ALA A 146 -174.10 6.78 -52.12
C ALA A 146 -172.85 5.97 -51.72
N THR A 147 -171.66 6.46 -52.05
CA THR A 147 -170.35 5.79 -51.81
C THR A 147 -169.92 5.74 -50.35
N LEU A 148 -170.68 6.35 -49.43
CA LEU A 148 -170.26 6.57 -48.04
C LEU A 148 -170.26 5.30 -47.17
N GLU A 149 -170.85 4.20 -47.64
CA GLU A 149 -170.81 2.90 -46.96
C GLU A 149 -169.68 2.02 -47.48
N GLU A 150 -169.43 1.99 -48.80
CA GLU A 150 -168.29 1.31 -49.40
C GLU A 150 -166.96 1.91 -48.92
N LEU A 151 -166.86 3.25 -48.89
CA LEU A 151 -165.70 3.97 -48.36
C LEU A 151 -165.43 3.70 -46.86
N LYS A 152 -166.40 3.23 -46.06
CA LYS A 152 -166.14 2.78 -44.67
C LYS A 152 -165.42 1.43 -44.65
N LEU A 153 -165.66 0.57 -45.64
CA LEU A 153 -164.99 -0.73 -45.77
C LEU A 153 -163.55 -0.52 -46.28
N GLU A 154 -163.41 0.27 -47.35
CA GLU A 154 -162.12 0.67 -47.93
C GLU A 154 -161.23 1.35 -46.87
N LYS A 155 -161.78 2.31 -46.12
CA LYS A 155 -161.06 2.98 -45.03
C LYS A 155 -160.57 2.01 -43.95
N LYS A 156 -161.36 1.01 -43.55
CA LYS A 156 -160.92 0.00 -42.57
C LYS A 156 -159.74 -0.83 -43.08
N ARG A 157 -159.76 -1.20 -44.36
CA ARG A 157 -158.67 -1.92 -45.00
C ARG A 157 -157.40 -1.06 -45.08
N MET A 158 -157.52 0.16 -45.60
CA MET A 158 -156.40 1.11 -45.69
C MET A 158 -155.82 1.47 -44.32
N GLN A 159 -156.62 1.50 -43.25
CA GLN A 159 -156.10 1.67 -41.89
C GLN A 159 -155.31 0.44 -41.40
N SER A 160 -155.71 -0.79 -41.73
CA SER A 160 -154.92 -1.98 -41.39
C SER A 160 -153.59 -2.00 -42.14
N GLU A 161 -153.60 -1.68 -43.44
CA GLU A 161 -152.39 -1.62 -44.27
C GLU A 161 -151.45 -0.49 -43.79
N TYR A 162 -151.99 0.66 -43.37
CA TYR A 162 -151.24 1.74 -42.73
C TYR A 162 -150.63 1.33 -41.38
N ASP A 163 -151.41 0.71 -40.48
CA ASP A 163 -150.94 0.29 -39.15
C ASP A 163 -149.81 -0.75 -39.23
N ASP A 164 -149.81 -1.62 -40.25
CA ASP A 164 -148.72 -2.58 -40.49
C ASP A 164 -147.48 -1.95 -41.13
N LEU A 165 -147.64 -0.95 -42.01
CA LEU A 165 -146.53 -0.12 -42.51
C LEU A 165 -145.88 0.73 -41.40
N VAL A 166 -146.67 1.25 -40.45
CA VAL A 166 -146.15 1.96 -39.27
C VAL A 166 -145.30 1.02 -38.41
N LYS A 167 -145.73 -0.22 -38.16
CA LYS A 167 -144.93 -1.21 -37.41
C LYS A 167 -143.60 -1.53 -38.11
N GLN A 168 -143.59 -1.59 -39.44
CA GLN A 168 -142.36 -1.81 -40.23
C GLN A 168 -141.42 -0.59 -40.17
N MET A 169 -141.96 0.63 -40.18
CA MET A 169 -141.19 1.84 -39.90
C MET A 169 -140.64 1.83 -38.47
N GLU A 170 -141.39 1.40 -37.47
CA GLU A 170 -140.94 1.28 -36.07
C GLU A 170 -139.86 0.20 -35.86
N THR A 171 -139.85 -0.88 -36.66
CA THR A 171 -138.72 -1.83 -36.64
C THR A 171 -137.48 -1.26 -37.32
N LEU A 172 -137.62 -0.68 -38.52
CA LEU A 172 -136.48 -0.14 -39.28
C LEU A 172 -135.85 1.10 -38.63
N THR A 173 -136.65 1.95 -37.96
CA THR A 173 -136.12 3.08 -37.17
C THR A 173 -135.41 2.60 -35.90
N ARG A 174 -135.80 1.47 -35.31
CA ARG A 174 -135.08 0.87 -34.19
C ARG A 174 -133.75 0.27 -34.62
N GLU A 175 -133.76 -0.50 -35.71
CA GLU A 175 -132.55 -1.14 -36.27
C GLU A 175 -131.52 -0.11 -36.77
N THR A 176 -131.96 0.99 -37.39
CA THR A 176 -131.08 2.11 -37.78
C THR A 176 -130.53 2.88 -36.58
N LEU A 177 -131.25 2.95 -35.47
CA LEU A 177 -130.79 3.58 -34.23
C LEU A 177 -129.81 2.68 -33.47
N GLU A 178 -130.04 1.37 -33.40
CA GLU A 178 -129.11 0.38 -32.83
C GLU A 178 -127.81 0.26 -33.64
N THR A 179 -127.90 0.26 -34.98
CA THR A 179 -126.70 0.28 -35.84
C THR A 179 -125.97 1.62 -35.76
N GLY A 180 -126.70 2.74 -35.67
CA GLY A 180 -126.13 4.06 -35.42
C GLY A 180 -125.46 4.22 -34.04
N GLN A 181 -125.85 3.42 -33.05
CA GLN A 181 -125.12 3.30 -31.77
C GLN A 181 -123.84 2.48 -31.94
N LYS A 182 -123.92 1.27 -32.53
CA LYS A 182 -122.76 0.40 -32.80
C LYS A 182 -121.69 1.07 -33.66
N ILE A 183 -122.07 1.91 -34.62
CA ILE A 183 -121.12 2.71 -35.41
C ILE A 183 -120.36 3.69 -34.51
N LYS A 184 -121.02 4.41 -33.59
CA LYS A 184 -120.37 5.34 -32.67
C LYS A 184 -119.47 4.66 -31.64
N GLU A 185 -119.86 3.47 -31.20
CA GLU A 185 -119.03 2.62 -30.34
C GLU A 185 -117.74 2.20 -31.07
N LEU A 186 -117.86 1.72 -32.31
CA LEU A 186 -116.71 1.37 -33.16
C LEU A 186 -115.86 2.59 -33.55
N GLU A 187 -116.45 3.77 -33.80
CA GLU A 187 -115.71 5.02 -34.04
C GLU A 187 -114.88 5.42 -32.81
N ALA A 188 -115.46 5.29 -31.60
CA ALA A 188 -114.75 5.55 -30.34
C ALA A 188 -113.64 4.53 -30.08
N GLU A 189 -113.87 3.24 -30.34
CA GLU A 189 -112.83 2.21 -30.28
C GLU A 189 -111.72 2.46 -31.30
N ILE A 190 -112.04 2.85 -32.54
CA ILE A 190 -111.04 3.20 -33.56
C ILE A 190 -110.21 4.41 -33.13
N MET A 191 -110.81 5.42 -32.51
CA MET A 191 -110.07 6.56 -31.95
C MET A 191 -109.13 6.14 -30.81
N ASN A 192 -109.62 5.36 -29.83
CA ASN A 192 -108.79 4.87 -28.73
C ASN A 192 -107.62 4.01 -29.24
N ASN A 193 -107.88 3.08 -30.17
CA ASN A 193 -106.84 2.29 -30.83
C ASN A 193 -105.82 3.18 -31.58
N HIS A 194 -106.23 4.32 -32.15
CA HIS A 194 -105.32 5.27 -32.80
C HIS A 194 -104.42 6.01 -31.80
N GLU A 195 -104.94 6.34 -30.62
CA GLU A 195 -104.17 6.97 -29.54
C GLU A 195 -103.20 5.97 -28.90
N GLU A 196 -103.63 4.73 -28.64
CA GLU A 196 -102.75 3.63 -28.22
C GLU A 196 -101.65 3.35 -29.24
N LEU A 197 -101.97 3.29 -30.53
CA LEU A 197 -100.98 3.05 -31.60
C LEU A 197 -100.00 4.24 -31.74
N ARG A 198 -100.43 5.48 -31.48
CA ARG A 198 -99.52 6.63 -31.30
C ARG A 198 -98.57 6.42 -30.13
N HIS A 199 -99.11 6.09 -28.95
CA HIS A 199 -98.31 5.86 -27.74
C HIS A 199 -97.30 4.71 -27.92
N VAL A 200 -97.66 3.64 -28.63
CA VAL A 200 -96.74 2.57 -29.00
C VAL A 200 -95.67 3.08 -29.97
N SER A 201 -96.02 3.86 -31.00
CA SER A 201 -95.03 4.42 -31.95
C SER A 201 -94.04 5.37 -31.26
N ASP A 202 -94.51 6.19 -30.31
CA ASP A 202 -93.65 7.14 -29.61
C ASP A 202 -92.77 6.45 -28.57
N ARG A 203 -93.29 5.40 -27.91
CA ARG A 203 -92.48 4.51 -27.07
C ARG A 203 -91.42 3.76 -27.89
N GLU A 204 -91.74 3.32 -29.10
CA GLU A 204 -90.78 2.69 -30.01
C GLU A 204 -89.66 3.67 -30.41
N LYS A 205 -90.00 4.93 -30.75
CA LYS A 205 -89.02 5.98 -31.05
C LYS A 205 -88.08 6.23 -29.87
N MET A 206 -88.60 6.26 -28.64
CA MET A 206 -87.78 6.43 -27.43
C MET A 206 -86.83 5.24 -27.23
N VAL A 207 -87.33 4.00 -27.35
CA VAL A 207 -86.51 2.77 -27.24
C VAL A 207 -85.44 2.70 -28.34
N ARG A 208 -85.76 3.09 -29.59
CA ARG A 208 -84.76 3.19 -30.67
C ARG A 208 -83.68 4.24 -30.34
N GLN A 209 -84.05 5.39 -29.80
CA GLN A 209 -83.09 6.43 -29.39
C GLN A 209 -82.23 6.01 -28.19
N GLU A 210 -82.75 5.19 -27.27
CA GLU A 210 -81.98 4.61 -26.16
C GLU A 210 -81.02 3.54 -26.69
N TYR A 211 -81.49 2.62 -27.55
CA TYR A 211 -80.65 1.63 -28.23
C TYR A 211 -79.52 2.27 -29.05
N GLU A 212 -79.80 3.33 -29.80
CA GLU A 212 -78.76 4.08 -30.53
C GLU A 212 -77.73 4.75 -29.62
N LYS A 213 -78.12 5.20 -28.41
CA LYS A 213 -77.17 5.75 -27.42
C LYS A 213 -76.31 4.64 -26.84
N GLU A 214 -76.92 3.49 -26.53
CA GLU A 214 -76.24 2.34 -25.92
C GLU A 214 -75.23 1.72 -26.90
N VAL A 215 -75.60 1.54 -28.18
CA VAL A 215 -74.66 1.10 -29.24
C VAL A 215 -73.49 2.08 -29.36
N LYS A 216 -73.75 3.40 -29.40
CA LYS A 216 -72.68 4.42 -29.47
C LYS A 216 -71.85 4.52 -28.18
N ALA A 217 -72.36 4.05 -27.05
CA ALA A 217 -71.59 3.91 -25.81
C ALA A 217 -70.73 2.63 -25.83
N GLN A 218 -71.25 1.53 -26.35
CA GLN A 218 -70.54 0.26 -26.53
C GLN A 218 -69.41 0.40 -27.56
N GLU A 219 -69.62 1.08 -28.69
CA GLU A 219 -68.56 1.38 -29.67
C GLU A 219 -67.40 2.16 -29.03
N ARG A 220 -67.71 3.13 -28.15
CA ARG A 220 -66.70 3.92 -27.42
C ARG A 220 -65.94 3.08 -26.40
N SER A 221 -66.62 2.21 -25.65
CA SER A 221 -65.95 1.33 -24.69
C SER A 221 -65.13 0.25 -25.39
N GLU A 222 -65.57 -0.27 -26.54
CA GLU A 222 -64.76 -1.17 -27.37
C GLU A 222 -63.50 -0.50 -27.92
N VAL A 223 -63.57 0.77 -28.36
CA VAL A 223 -62.38 1.52 -28.77
C VAL A 223 -61.42 1.70 -27.58
N GLN A 224 -61.92 2.12 -26.41
CA GLN A 224 -61.10 2.25 -25.20
C GLN A 224 -60.47 0.92 -24.77
N VAL A 225 -61.18 -0.20 -24.87
CA VAL A 225 -60.65 -1.53 -24.58
C VAL A 225 -59.57 -1.94 -25.59
N ARG A 226 -59.73 -1.61 -26.89
CA ARG A 226 -58.69 -1.86 -27.92
C ARG A 226 -57.44 -1.00 -27.68
N GLU A 227 -57.60 0.25 -27.26
CA GLU A 227 -56.48 1.14 -26.86
C GLU A 227 -55.76 0.61 -25.61
N GLN A 228 -56.51 0.19 -24.58
CA GLN A 228 -55.96 -0.45 -23.37
C GLN A 228 -55.19 -1.75 -23.70
N ILE A 229 -55.71 -2.59 -24.59
CA ILE A 229 -55.03 -3.82 -25.05
C ILE A 229 -53.73 -3.47 -25.80
N LEU A 230 -53.73 -2.44 -26.65
CA LEU A 230 -52.51 -1.96 -27.31
C LEU A 230 -51.48 -1.43 -26.31
N LEU A 231 -51.91 -0.70 -25.28
CA LEU A 231 -51.05 -0.20 -24.21
C LEU A 231 -50.43 -1.35 -23.40
N VAL A 232 -51.23 -2.36 -23.03
CA VAL A 232 -50.76 -3.58 -22.35
C VAL A 232 -49.77 -4.35 -23.24
N GLN A 233 -50.00 -4.44 -24.55
CA GLN A 233 -49.05 -5.06 -25.49
C GLN A 233 -47.75 -4.24 -25.70
N GLN A 234 -47.77 -2.92 -25.48
CA GLN A 234 -46.56 -2.10 -25.43
C GLN A 234 -45.80 -2.36 -24.12
N HIS A 235 -46.49 -2.28 -22.98
CA HIS A 235 -45.91 -2.56 -21.68
C HIS A 235 -45.38 -4.00 -21.54
N GLU A 236 -45.99 -5.01 -22.16
CA GLU A 236 -45.42 -6.37 -22.25
C GLU A 236 -44.07 -6.40 -22.98
N LYS A 237 -43.91 -5.61 -24.04
CA LYS A 237 -42.65 -5.54 -24.81
C LYS A 237 -41.58 -4.79 -24.04
N GLU A 238 -41.96 -3.70 -23.38
CA GLU A 238 -41.09 -2.97 -22.45
C GLU A 238 -40.66 -3.85 -21.28
N LEU A 239 -41.58 -4.61 -20.67
CA LEU A 239 -41.27 -5.54 -19.59
C LEU A 239 -40.28 -6.61 -20.05
N LYS A 240 -40.50 -7.23 -21.22
CA LYS A 240 -39.57 -8.24 -21.78
C LYS A 240 -38.20 -7.64 -22.15
N MET A 241 -38.15 -6.36 -22.56
CA MET A 241 -36.88 -5.65 -22.75
C MET A 241 -36.18 -5.36 -21.41
N HIS A 242 -36.94 -5.00 -20.37
CA HIS A 242 -36.41 -4.82 -19.01
C HIS A 242 -35.96 -6.14 -18.37
N GLU A 243 -36.66 -7.26 -18.57
CA GLU A 243 -36.22 -8.60 -18.14
C GLU A 243 -34.90 -8.99 -18.82
N GLN A 244 -34.78 -8.78 -20.14
CA GLN A 244 -33.52 -9.03 -20.85
C GLN A 244 -32.39 -8.11 -20.36
N LEU A 245 -32.68 -6.85 -20.02
CA LEU A 245 -31.71 -5.93 -19.44
C LEU A 245 -31.30 -6.36 -18.03
N CYS A 246 -32.25 -6.75 -17.18
CA CYS A 246 -31.99 -7.28 -15.83
C CYS A 246 -31.19 -8.59 -15.88
N ASN A 247 -31.44 -9.48 -16.84
CA ASN A 247 -30.66 -10.69 -17.03
C ASN A 247 -29.21 -10.38 -17.47
N LYS A 248 -29.03 -9.43 -18.39
CA LYS A 248 -27.69 -8.94 -18.79
C LYS A 248 -26.95 -8.26 -17.63
N LEU A 249 -27.64 -7.43 -16.84
CA LEU A 249 -27.10 -6.80 -15.64
C LEU A 249 -26.75 -7.82 -14.55
N THR A 250 -27.56 -8.86 -14.36
CA THR A 250 -27.30 -9.93 -13.39
C THR A 250 -26.09 -10.77 -13.82
N ALA A 251 -25.95 -11.08 -15.11
CA ALA A 251 -24.76 -11.72 -15.65
C ALA A 251 -23.51 -10.85 -15.46
N ALA A 252 -23.59 -9.53 -15.73
CA ALA A 252 -22.49 -8.59 -15.50
C ALA A 252 -22.13 -8.45 -14.01
N VAL A 253 -23.12 -8.41 -13.11
CA VAL A 253 -22.90 -8.40 -11.66
C VAL A 253 -22.25 -9.70 -11.17
N ASN A 254 -22.62 -10.85 -11.73
CA ASN A 254 -21.97 -12.13 -11.40
C ASN A 254 -20.53 -12.18 -11.93
N LEU A 255 -20.25 -11.64 -13.13
CA LEU A 255 -18.90 -11.50 -13.67
C LEU A 255 -18.03 -10.57 -12.79
N LEU A 256 -18.58 -9.42 -12.39
CA LEU A 256 -17.93 -8.46 -11.50
C LEU A 256 -17.71 -9.04 -10.09
N ARG A 257 -18.62 -9.89 -9.58
CA ARG A 257 -18.42 -10.63 -8.33
C ARG A 257 -17.26 -11.62 -8.44
N LEU A 258 -17.17 -12.34 -9.55
CA LEU A 258 -16.07 -13.28 -9.80
C LEU A 258 -14.72 -12.55 -9.89
N GLN A 259 -14.68 -11.43 -10.62
CA GLN A 259 -13.51 -10.55 -10.67
C GLN A 259 -13.15 -9.97 -9.31
N HIS A 260 -14.13 -9.48 -8.54
CA HIS A 260 -13.90 -8.95 -7.19
C HIS A 260 -13.37 -10.03 -6.23
N GLN A 261 -13.83 -11.27 -6.34
CA GLN A 261 -13.33 -12.39 -5.53
C GLN A 261 -11.89 -12.77 -5.93
N ASP A 262 -11.58 -12.79 -7.22
CA ASP A 262 -10.23 -13.02 -7.74
C ASP A 262 -9.26 -11.88 -7.34
N ASP A 263 -9.74 -10.63 -7.35
CA ASP A 263 -8.98 -9.47 -6.88
C ASP A 263 -8.84 -9.43 -5.34
N GLN A 264 -9.83 -9.91 -4.58
CA GLN A 264 -9.67 -10.15 -3.14
C GLN A 264 -8.59 -11.21 -2.86
N ASN A 265 -8.56 -12.31 -3.62
CA ASN A 265 -7.51 -13.33 -3.50
C ASN A 265 -6.12 -12.75 -3.80
N LYS A 266 -5.99 -11.97 -4.88
CA LYS A 266 -4.74 -11.23 -5.20
C LYS A 266 -4.37 -10.25 -4.09
N HIS A 267 -5.36 -9.54 -3.52
CA HIS A 267 -5.12 -8.58 -2.44
C HIS A 267 -4.65 -9.28 -1.16
N GLN A 268 -5.23 -10.42 -0.77
CA GLN A 268 -4.73 -11.23 0.36
C GLN A 268 -3.30 -11.74 0.10
N ALA A 269 -3.01 -12.23 -1.11
CA ALA A 269 -1.67 -12.66 -1.48
C ALA A 269 -0.65 -11.49 -1.51
N LEU A 270 -1.09 -10.28 -1.83
CA LEU A 270 -0.28 -9.06 -1.73
C LEU A 270 -0.08 -8.63 -0.27
N VAL A 271 -1.11 -8.67 0.58
CA VAL A 271 -1.00 -8.39 2.02
C VAL A 271 -0.02 -9.34 2.70
N GLN A 272 -0.08 -10.65 2.40
CA GLN A 272 0.90 -11.61 2.92
C GLN A 272 2.33 -11.31 2.43
N LYS A 273 2.50 -10.86 1.17
CA LYS A 273 3.80 -10.42 0.66
C LYS A 273 4.30 -9.14 1.34
N VAL A 274 3.40 -8.17 1.60
CA VAL A 274 3.71 -6.95 2.36
C VAL A 274 4.10 -7.31 3.78
N GLU A 275 3.32 -8.11 4.52
CA GLU A 275 3.68 -8.59 5.86
C GLU A 275 5.06 -9.29 5.90
N THR A 276 5.39 -10.12 4.90
CA THR A 276 6.71 -10.77 4.85
C THR A 276 7.83 -9.79 4.50
N ALA A 277 7.56 -8.80 3.65
CA ALA A 277 8.51 -7.73 3.34
C ALA A 277 8.70 -6.80 4.54
N GLU A 278 7.66 -6.46 5.29
CA GLU A 278 7.72 -5.69 6.54
C GLU A 278 8.51 -6.43 7.62
N LYS A 279 8.28 -7.75 7.78
CA LYS A 279 9.06 -8.59 8.71
C LYS A 279 10.54 -8.64 8.29
N GLN A 280 10.85 -8.74 7.01
CA GLN A 280 12.23 -8.65 6.51
C GLN A 280 12.83 -7.25 6.72
N LEU A 281 12.07 -6.20 6.42
CA LEU A 281 12.51 -4.81 6.52
C LEU A 281 12.78 -4.42 7.99
N PHE A 282 11.94 -4.87 8.92
CA PHE A 282 12.16 -4.78 10.36
C PHE A 282 13.46 -5.46 10.80
N HIS A 283 13.74 -6.69 10.34
CA HIS A 283 15.01 -7.36 10.64
C HIS A 283 16.21 -6.62 10.02
N THR A 284 16.07 -6.04 8.82
CA THR A 284 17.15 -5.24 8.23
C THR A 284 17.36 -3.92 8.96
N GLN A 285 16.30 -3.25 9.43
CA GLN A 285 16.41 -2.06 10.28
C GLN A 285 17.09 -2.42 11.61
N GLN A 286 16.65 -3.47 12.29
CA GLN A 286 17.28 -3.91 13.53
C GLN A 286 18.78 -4.22 13.32
N SER A 287 19.15 -4.91 12.23
CA SER A 287 20.56 -5.16 11.91
C SER A 287 21.35 -3.91 11.49
N TYR A 288 20.67 -2.86 11.01
CA TYR A 288 21.26 -1.56 10.71
C TYR A 288 21.44 -0.73 11.97
N ASP A 289 20.47 -0.77 12.89
CA ASP A 289 20.54 -0.09 14.19
C ASP A 289 21.63 -0.73 15.08
N ASP A 290 21.73 -2.08 15.11
CA ASP A 290 22.85 -2.81 15.72
C ASP A 290 24.22 -2.41 15.09
N ALA A 291 24.24 -2.13 13.77
CA ALA A 291 25.43 -1.65 13.08
C ALA A 291 25.75 -0.17 13.40
N VAL A 292 24.72 0.69 13.57
CA VAL A 292 24.88 2.07 14.03
C VAL A 292 25.45 2.06 15.45
N ASP A 293 24.84 1.38 16.41
CA ASP A 293 25.29 1.28 17.80
C ASP A 293 26.74 0.77 17.91
N THR A 294 27.11 -0.25 17.12
CA THR A 294 28.49 -0.74 17.11
C THR A 294 29.47 0.26 16.45
N THR A 295 29.06 1.03 15.45
CA THR A 295 29.89 2.13 14.93
C THR A 295 29.95 3.34 15.88
N GLU A 296 28.90 3.62 16.65
CA GLU A 296 28.92 4.66 17.70
C GLU A 296 29.90 4.27 18.81
N ALA A 297 29.81 3.04 19.32
CA ALA A 297 30.76 2.51 20.31
C ALA A 297 32.21 2.50 19.82
N LEU A 298 32.45 2.18 18.54
CA LEU A 298 33.78 2.31 17.91
C LEU A 298 34.22 3.77 17.79
N ASN A 299 33.31 4.69 17.44
CA ASN A 299 33.58 6.13 17.39
C ASN A 299 33.90 6.69 18.78
N GLU A 300 33.20 6.26 19.83
CA GLU A 300 33.52 6.61 21.22
C GLU A 300 34.90 6.10 21.63
N ARG A 301 35.23 4.85 21.29
CA ARG A 301 36.56 4.28 21.52
C ARG A 301 37.66 5.03 20.75
N HIS A 302 37.39 5.46 19.52
CA HIS A 302 38.28 6.35 18.77
C HIS A 302 38.37 7.75 19.37
N ARG A 303 37.29 8.32 19.94
CA ARG A 303 37.32 9.58 20.69
C ARG A 303 38.17 9.45 21.96
N ALA A 304 38.09 8.32 22.68
CA ALA A 304 38.91 8.02 23.86
C ALA A 304 40.40 7.91 23.50
N VAL A 305 40.76 7.09 22.50
CA VAL A 305 42.15 6.96 22.03
C VAL A 305 42.68 8.28 21.48
N ARG A 306 41.85 9.11 20.82
CA ARG A 306 42.25 10.48 20.43
C ARG A 306 42.52 11.39 21.63
N LYS A 307 41.75 11.30 22.73
CA LYS A 307 42.05 12.02 23.97
C LYS A 307 43.39 11.58 24.54
N GLU A 308 43.61 10.28 24.68
CA GLU A 308 44.88 9.69 25.16
C GLU A 308 46.07 10.15 24.31
N ILE A 309 45.94 10.18 22.98
CA ILE A 309 46.96 10.73 22.06
C ILE A 309 47.19 12.22 22.35
N THR A 310 46.15 13.06 22.43
CA THR A 310 46.34 14.50 22.72
C THR A 310 46.92 14.76 24.12
N GLU A 311 46.71 13.86 25.08
CA GLU A 311 47.37 13.93 26.38
C GLU A 311 48.83 13.48 26.33
N ALA A 312 49.15 12.46 25.55
CA ALA A 312 50.53 12.06 25.28
C ALA A 312 51.30 13.16 24.50
N GLU A 313 50.65 13.83 23.56
CA GLU A 313 51.18 14.99 22.84
C GLU A 313 51.42 16.18 23.78
N LYS A 314 50.48 16.49 24.68
CA LYS A 314 50.68 17.52 25.74
C LYS A 314 51.88 17.16 26.62
N LYS A 315 51.94 15.93 27.14
CA LYS A 315 53.06 15.43 27.97
C LYS A 315 54.38 15.48 27.18
N ALA A 316 54.38 15.21 25.88
CA ALA A 316 55.57 15.35 25.03
C ALA A 316 55.97 16.81 24.78
N VAL A 317 55.02 17.75 24.69
CA VAL A 317 55.27 19.20 24.62
C VAL A 317 55.80 19.71 25.95
N GLU A 318 55.24 19.27 27.08
CA GLU A 318 55.71 19.58 28.44
C GLU A 318 57.14 19.06 28.66
N ILE A 319 57.45 17.83 28.26
CA ILE A 319 58.81 17.25 28.32
C ILE A 319 59.77 18.03 27.43
N ARG A 320 59.38 18.47 26.21
CA ARG A 320 60.21 19.34 25.36
C ARG A 320 60.39 20.74 25.94
N ALA A 321 59.37 21.29 26.59
CA ALA A 321 59.45 22.58 27.26
C ALA A 321 60.39 22.51 28.49
N GLU A 322 60.35 21.40 29.22
CA GLU A 322 61.26 21.11 30.34
C GLU A 322 62.68 20.81 29.85
N GLU A 323 62.86 20.08 28.75
CA GLU A 323 64.16 19.91 28.09
C GLU A 323 64.75 21.27 27.67
N GLN A 324 63.93 22.17 27.10
CA GLN A 324 64.33 23.53 26.80
C GLN A 324 64.60 24.36 28.06
N ARG A 325 63.87 24.15 29.16
CA ARG A 325 64.11 24.82 30.45
C ARG A 325 65.44 24.36 31.02
N ILE A 326 65.72 23.05 31.02
CA ILE A 326 67.00 22.45 31.43
C ILE A 326 68.13 22.93 30.53
N HIS A 327 67.92 23.08 29.22
CA HIS A 327 68.91 23.69 28.31
C HIS A 327 69.16 25.16 28.65
N ARG A 328 68.11 25.96 28.90
CA ARG A 328 68.26 27.38 29.31
C ARG A 328 68.94 27.51 30.67
N VAL A 329 68.67 26.61 31.62
CA VAL A 329 69.35 26.53 32.92
C VAL A 329 70.80 26.14 32.70
N ARG A 330 71.11 25.04 31.99
CA ARG A 330 72.48 24.63 31.69
C ARG A 330 73.28 25.70 30.95
N ASP A 331 72.65 26.45 30.04
CA ASP A 331 73.29 27.56 29.32
C ASP A 331 73.41 28.83 30.18
N HIS A 332 72.51 29.03 31.16
CA HIS A 332 72.66 30.02 32.22
C HIS A 332 73.81 29.63 33.15
N ASP A 333 73.88 28.39 33.62
CA ASP A 333 74.96 27.83 34.44
C ASP A 333 76.31 27.89 33.70
N PHE A 334 76.34 27.66 32.39
CA PHE A 334 77.55 27.85 31.57
C PHE A 334 77.93 29.32 31.34
N LYS A 335 77.01 30.27 31.54
CA LYS A 335 77.26 31.71 31.53
C LYS A 335 77.63 32.22 32.92
N GLU A 336 76.99 31.73 33.97
CA GLU A 336 77.34 31.89 35.39
C GLU A 336 78.74 31.35 35.65
N LEU A 337 79.06 30.12 35.25
CA LEU A 337 80.38 29.53 35.42
C LEU A 337 81.45 30.33 34.66
N ARG A 338 81.17 30.80 33.43
CA ARG A 338 82.07 31.71 32.71
C ARG A 338 82.16 33.08 33.39
N ARG A 339 81.07 33.63 33.92
CA ARG A 339 81.05 34.87 34.70
C ARG A 339 81.83 34.72 36.01
N LEU A 340 81.75 33.57 36.69
CA LEU A 340 82.45 33.25 37.92
C LEU A 340 83.94 32.96 37.69
N VAL A 341 84.30 32.34 36.56
CA VAL A 341 85.71 32.21 36.14
C VAL A 341 86.28 33.57 35.76
N GLN A 342 85.55 34.37 34.97
CA GLN A 342 85.93 35.75 34.62
C GLN A 342 86.04 36.62 35.87
N GLN A 343 85.08 36.51 36.80
CA GLN A 343 85.14 37.17 38.12
C GLN A 343 86.27 36.64 38.98
N ASN A 344 86.67 35.36 38.90
CA ASN A 344 87.87 34.87 39.60
C ASN A 344 89.16 35.46 38.99
N GLU A 345 89.23 35.63 37.67
CA GLU A 345 90.32 36.38 37.05
C GLU A 345 90.29 37.86 37.44
N ASP A 346 89.14 38.51 37.41
CA ASP A 346 88.98 39.92 37.76
C ASP A 346 89.08 40.18 39.26
N ILE A 347 88.86 39.17 40.11
CA ILE A 347 89.21 39.16 41.54
C ILE A 347 90.71 38.90 41.73
N ARG A 348 91.40 38.13 40.89
CA ARG A 348 92.87 37.98 40.95
C ARG A 348 93.58 39.25 40.48
N ARG A 349 93.16 39.82 39.35
CA ARG A 349 93.55 41.16 38.87
C ARG A 349 93.15 42.22 39.90
N GLY A 350 91.96 42.07 40.48
CA GLY A 350 91.41 42.90 41.55
C GLY A 350 92.21 42.82 42.85
N GLN A 351 92.71 41.67 43.25
CA GLN A 351 93.62 41.47 44.39
C GLN A 351 94.98 42.10 44.10
N ALA A 352 95.54 41.87 42.91
CA ALA A 352 96.79 42.52 42.49
C ALA A 352 96.67 44.06 42.44
N ASN A 353 95.49 44.59 42.09
CA ASN A 353 95.18 46.02 42.16
C ASN A 353 94.80 46.49 43.57
N LEU A 354 94.15 45.66 44.40
CA LEU A 354 93.81 45.97 45.78
C LEU A 354 95.03 46.01 46.68
N GLU A 355 96.06 45.21 46.41
CA GLU A 355 97.32 45.29 47.15
C GLU A 355 98.07 46.61 46.80
N ARG A 356 98.02 47.06 45.54
CA ARG A 356 98.48 48.40 45.12
C ARG A 356 97.61 49.52 45.71
N GLN A 357 96.28 49.35 45.72
CA GLN A 357 95.34 50.32 46.28
C GLN A 357 95.41 50.36 47.81
N LYS A 358 95.75 49.28 48.50
CA LYS A 358 95.99 49.21 49.95
C LYS A 358 97.21 50.04 50.35
N ILE A 359 98.29 49.98 49.56
CA ILE A 359 99.45 50.90 49.68
C ILE A 359 99.04 52.37 49.42
N THR A 360 98.04 52.61 48.57
CA THR A 360 97.56 53.96 48.22
C THR A 360 96.53 54.50 49.22
N LEU A 361 95.66 53.65 49.75
CA LEU A 361 94.58 53.94 50.70
C LEU A 361 95.12 54.11 52.11
N TRP A 362 96.22 53.45 52.48
CA TRP A 362 96.97 53.82 53.68
C TRP A 362 97.31 55.31 53.70
N LYS A 363 97.77 55.86 52.56
CA LYS A 363 98.07 57.29 52.36
C LYS A 363 96.82 58.18 52.22
N ARG A 364 95.60 57.62 52.17
CA ARG A 364 94.32 58.34 51.96
C ARG A 364 93.41 58.30 53.20
N ILE A 365 93.44 57.23 53.98
CA ILE A 365 92.79 57.15 55.31
C ILE A 365 93.36 58.24 56.24
N GLU A 366 94.64 58.54 56.08
CA GLU A 366 95.36 59.60 56.79
C GLU A 366 94.89 61.02 56.41
N THR A 367 94.27 61.22 55.23
CA THR A 367 93.67 62.50 54.84
C THR A 367 92.20 62.60 55.26
N VAL A 368 91.38 61.58 54.96
CA VAL A 368 89.91 61.61 55.16
C VAL A 368 89.51 61.69 56.65
N ARG A 369 90.39 61.28 57.58
CA ARG A 369 90.17 61.50 59.02
C ARG A 369 89.94 62.97 59.40
N ARG A 370 90.46 63.93 58.62
CA ARG A 370 90.28 65.38 58.83
C ARG A 370 88.91 65.89 58.37
N GLU A 371 88.33 65.30 57.33
CA GLU A 371 87.09 65.81 56.68
C GLU A 371 85.81 65.43 57.45
N LYS A 372 85.84 64.32 58.21
CA LYS A 372 84.68 63.81 58.95
C LYS A 372 84.20 64.76 60.06
N GLU A 373 85.07 65.64 60.55
CA GLU A 373 84.80 66.54 61.68
C GLU A 373 84.02 67.80 61.28
N ASP A 374 83.91 68.09 59.98
CA ASP A 374 83.14 69.22 59.44
C ASP A 374 81.67 68.89 59.15
N LEU A 375 81.40 67.77 58.46
CA LEU A 375 80.04 67.44 57.98
C LEU A 375 79.01 67.23 59.09
N ARG A 376 79.43 66.94 60.33
CA ARG A 376 78.51 66.84 61.48
C ARG A 376 77.75 68.14 61.77
N ARG A 377 78.25 69.30 61.35
CA ARG A 377 77.65 70.61 61.62
C ARG A 377 76.47 70.96 60.70
N ALA A 378 76.22 70.17 59.65
CA ALA A 378 75.22 70.48 58.62
C ALA A 378 73.83 69.85 58.88
N PHE A 379 73.75 68.79 59.68
CA PHE A 379 72.52 67.99 59.83
C PHE A 379 71.40 68.74 60.58
N ASP A 380 71.75 69.50 61.61
CA ASP A 380 70.80 70.11 62.55
C ASP A 380 69.90 71.22 61.95
N VAL A 381 70.18 71.64 60.71
CA VAL A 381 69.41 72.69 60.01
C VAL A 381 68.10 72.16 59.42
N MET A 382 68.15 70.97 58.80
CA MET A 382 67.03 70.44 57.98
C MET A 382 65.80 70.03 58.79
N GLN A 383 65.95 69.80 60.10
CA GLN A 383 64.87 69.25 60.92
C GLN A 383 63.73 70.25 61.22
N ARG A 384 63.85 71.52 60.80
CA ARG A 384 62.86 72.58 61.07
C ARG A 384 61.80 72.79 59.98
N GLU A 385 61.98 72.28 58.76
CA GLU A 385 61.04 72.52 57.65
C GLU A 385 59.77 71.65 57.72
N LYS A 386 59.79 70.56 58.49
CA LYS A 386 58.74 69.53 58.49
C LYS A 386 57.39 70.00 59.07
N ASP A 387 57.41 70.86 60.08
CA ASP A 387 56.24 71.08 60.95
C ASP A 387 55.20 72.05 60.38
N THR A 388 55.50 72.74 59.27
CA THR A 388 54.61 73.74 58.65
C THR A 388 53.51 73.11 57.80
N LEU A 389 53.76 71.95 57.17
CA LEU A 389 52.88 71.39 56.13
C LEU A 389 51.60 70.72 56.67
N MET A 390 51.58 70.22 57.91
CA MET A 390 50.45 69.42 58.41
C MET A 390 49.14 70.21 58.59
N LYS A 391 49.18 71.54 58.75
CA LYS A 391 48.02 72.35 59.13
C LYS A 391 47.03 72.69 58.00
N PHE A 392 47.33 72.34 56.75
CA PHE A 392 46.47 72.68 55.60
C PHE A 392 45.42 71.61 55.23
N ALA A 393 45.59 70.35 55.68
CA ALA A 393 44.83 69.22 55.14
C ALA A 393 43.39 69.05 55.69
N GLU A 394 43.08 69.60 56.87
CA GLU A 394 41.85 69.23 57.60
C GLU A 394 40.58 69.97 57.11
N LYS A 395 40.71 71.17 56.54
CA LYS A 395 39.56 72.05 56.23
C LYS A 395 38.72 71.69 55.00
N GLU A 396 39.19 70.80 54.13
CA GLU A 396 38.45 70.44 52.90
C GLU A 396 37.40 69.33 53.11
N ARG A 397 37.45 68.58 54.22
CA ARG A 397 36.59 67.39 54.40
C ARG A 397 35.13 67.67 54.74
N GLU A 398 34.81 68.84 55.29
CA GLU A 398 33.47 69.09 55.86
C GLU A 398 32.37 69.33 54.79
N LYS A 399 32.72 69.84 53.61
CA LYS A 399 31.75 70.34 52.61
C LYS A 399 31.02 69.26 51.78
N ILE A 400 31.44 68.00 51.86
CA ILE A 400 30.90 66.94 50.97
C ILE A 400 29.65 66.27 51.55
N GLN A 401 29.44 66.31 52.87
CA GLN A 401 28.41 65.52 53.56
C GLN A 401 26.97 66.09 53.51
N GLU A 402 26.75 67.27 52.93
CA GLU A 402 25.40 67.88 52.86
C GLU A 402 24.60 67.45 51.63
N ILE A 403 25.26 67.08 50.53
CA ILE A 403 24.59 66.83 49.23
C ILE A 403 23.82 65.50 49.20
N GLU A 404 24.28 64.48 49.93
CA GLU A 404 23.69 63.13 49.90
C GLU A 404 22.27 63.04 50.49
N LYS A 405 21.81 64.06 51.23
CA LYS A 405 20.53 64.04 51.94
C LYS A 405 19.30 64.48 51.13
N LEU A 406 19.49 65.13 49.98
CA LEU A 406 18.37 65.75 49.23
C LEU A 406 17.72 64.83 48.18
N ILE A 407 18.41 63.78 47.73
CA ILE A 407 17.93 62.91 46.63
C ILE A 407 16.86 61.91 47.10
N ALA A 408 16.73 61.68 48.42
CA ALA A 408 15.81 60.69 48.98
C ALA A 408 14.31 61.04 48.82
N ASN A 409 13.96 62.30 48.56
CA ASN A 409 12.57 62.78 48.70
C ASN A 409 11.74 62.79 47.39
N GLU A 410 12.34 62.59 46.21
CA GLU A 410 11.61 62.64 44.92
C GLU A 410 10.88 61.31 44.58
N VAL A 411 11.29 60.19 45.18
CA VAL A 411 10.88 58.85 44.73
C VAL A 411 9.44 58.48 45.12
N GLU A 412 8.87 59.12 46.16
CA GLU A 412 7.48 58.85 46.59
C GLU A 412 6.42 59.46 45.66
N SER A 413 6.78 60.37 44.75
CA SER A 413 5.81 61.20 44.02
C SER A 413 5.14 60.57 42.79
N GLN A 414 5.54 59.37 42.33
CA GLN A 414 5.13 58.86 41.00
C GLN A 414 4.15 57.66 41.01
N ALA A 415 3.78 57.11 42.17
CA ALA A 415 2.93 55.91 42.25
C ALA A 415 1.42 56.18 42.29
N GLU A 416 0.97 57.36 42.75
CA GLU A 416 -0.45 57.60 43.08
C GLU A 416 -1.38 57.87 41.88
N ILE A 417 -0.83 58.01 40.66
CA ILE A 417 -1.58 58.50 39.49
C ILE A 417 -2.37 57.39 38.75
N GLU A 418 -1.96 56.12 38.86
CA GLU A 418 -2.57 55.03 38.07
C GLU A 418 -3.97 54.60 38.55
N ASP A 419 -4.32 54.85 39.82
CA ASP A 419 -5.52 54.30 40.47
C ASP A 419 -6.80 55.18 40.31
N ALA A 420 -6.66 56.36 39.71
CA ALA A 420 -7.71 57.40 39.69
C ALA A 420 -8.75 57.24 38.55
N ILE A 421 -8.40 56.61 37.43
CA ILE A 421 -9.18 56.66 36.17
C ILE A 421 -10.46 55.80 36.21
N ALA A 422 -10.61 54.91 37.19
CA ALA A 422 -11.63 53.85 37.18
C ALA A 422 -13.09 54.29 37.49
N ARG A 423 -13.37 55.54 37.88
CA ARG A 423 -14.63 55.90 38.60
C ARG A 423 -15.62 56.83 37.85
N GLU A 424 -15.22 57.49 36.76
CA GLU A 424 -16.03 58.52 36.07
C GLU A 424 -16.83 58.01 34.85
N ARG A 425 -17.77 57.06 35.06
CA ARG A 425 -18.55 56.45 33.94
C ARG A 425 -20.06 56.26 34.14
N GLU A 426 -20.68 56.77 35.20
CA GLU A 426 -22.06 56.36 35.59
C GLU A 426 -23.17 57.43 35.46
N THR A 427 -22.85 58.72 35.31
CA THR A 427 -23.80 59.84 35.61
C THR A 427 -24.63 60.39 34.42
N GLY A 428 -24.59 59.78 33.22
CA GLY A 428 -25.19 60.30 31.98
C GLY A 428 -26.73 60.22 31.84
N ALA A 429 -27.49 60.64 32.85
CA ALA A 429 -28.91 60.27 33.01
C ALA A 429 -29.98 61.21 32.39
N ARG A 430 -31.03 60.60 31.83
CA ARG A 430 -32.48 60.99 31.93
C ARG A 430 -32.87 62.46 31.62
N LEU A 431 -33.00 62.85 30.34
CA LEU A 431 -33.40 64.24 29.98
C LEU A 431 -34.28 64.40 28.69
N ARG A 432 -35.27 63.53 28.43
CA ARG A 432 -36.14 63.60 27.22
C ARG A 432 -37.60 63.14 27.46
N GLN A 433 -38.49 63.97 28.04
CA GLN A 433 -39.84 63.53 28.46
C GLN A 433 -40.94 64.64 28.50
N THR A 434 -41.16 65.42 27.42
CA THR A 434 -41.87 66.73 27.55
C THR A 434 -42.94 67.15 26.51
N VAL A 435 -43.40 66.33 25.54
CA VAL A 435 -44.20 66.84 24.38
C VAL A 435 -45.50 66.04 24.11
N VAL A 436 -46.70 66.52 24.54
CA VAL A 436 -47.97 65.75 24.43
C VAL A 436 -49.31 66.53 24.19
N ARG A 437 -49.51 67.80 24.56
CA ARG A 437 -50.75 68.18 25.30
C ARG A 437 -52.06 68.66 24.62
N LEU A 438 -52.10 69.46 23.54
CA LEU A 438 -52.82 70.76 23.64
C LEU A 438 -54.23 71.04 23.03
N GLU A 439 -54.70 70.45 21.92
CA GLU A 439 -55.73 71.11 21.05
C GLU A 439 -57.10 70.41 20.79
N SER A 440 -58.24 71.12 20.97
CA SER A 440 -59.62 70.74 20.53
C SER A 440 -60.70 71.87 20.65
N GLU A 441 -61.88 71.74 19.98
CA GLU A 441 -63.25 72.38 20.18
C GLU A 441 -63.73 73.73 19.50
N ARG A 442 -64.96 73.80 18.87
CA ARG A 442 -65.88 75.00 18.52
C ARG A 442 -67.26 74.64 17.76
N GLU A 443 -68.24 75.58 17.47
CA GLU A 443 -69.77 75.38 17.41
C GLU A 443 -70.76 75.85 16.19
N LYS A 444 -72.05 76.39 16.39
CA LYS A 444 -73.38 76.24 15.57
C LYS A 444 -74.48 77.46 15.46
N TYR A 445 -75.76 77.33 14.89
CA TYR A 445 -77.19 77.98 15.18
C TYR A 445 -78.28 78.65 14.10
N VAL A 446 -79.68 78.69 14.32
CA VAL A 446 -81.00 79.51 13.85
C VAL A 446 -81.88 79.29 12.47
N HIS A 447 -83.21 79.55 12.03
CA HIS A 447 -84.75 79.80 12.35
C HIS A 447 -85.62 81.18 12.08
N GLU A 448 -86.99 81.46 11.80
CA GLU A 448 -88.43 80.90 11.46
C GLU A 448 -89.67 81.94 11.02
N VAL A 449 -91.06 81.63 10.94
CA VAL A 449 -92.43 82.46 10.91
C VAL A 449 -93.37 82.76 9.57
N SER A 450 -94.73 83.10 9.27
CA SER A 450 -96.24 83.39 9.75
C SER A 450 -97.49 83.35 8.66
N GLN A 451 -98.84 83.79 8.87
CA GLN A 451 -100.13 83.65 7.99
C GLN A 451 -101.53 84.54 8.13
N VAL A 452 -102.59 84.47 7.18
CA VAL A 452 -104.19 84.53 7.22
C VAL A 452 -105.23 85.73 6.78
N SER A 453 -106.53 85.50 6.28
CA SER A 453 -107.71 86.49 5.95
C SER A 453 -109.23 85.98 5.58
N LEU A 454 -110.33 86.80 5.24
CA LEU A 454 -111.85 86.46 5.00
C LEU A 454 -112.88 87.43 4.16
N HIS A 455 -114.25 87.16 3.96
CA HIS A 455 -115.30 87.87 3.02
C HIS A 455 -116.92 87.59 3.10
N GLN A 456 -117.90 88.38 2.47
CA GLN A 456 -119.47 88.21 2.40
C GLN A 456 -120.37 89.17 1.42
N ALA A 457 -121.66 88.89 0.91
CA ALA A 457 -122.68 89.89 0.28
C ALA A 457 -124.23 89.63 -0.14
N GLN A 458 -124.70 88.58 -0.88
CA GLN A 458 -125.87 88.69 -1.85
C GLN A 458 -127.20 87.89 -1.60
N ALA A 459 -128.39 88.52 -1.56
CA ALA A 459 -129.70 87.82 -1.34
C ALA A 459 -130.88 88.15 -2.28
N GLN A 460 -130.81 89.13 -3.19
CA GLN A 460 -131.96 89.52 -4.04
C GLN A 460 -132.04 88.76 -5.39
N GLU A 461 -131.13 87.81 -5.65
CA GLU A 461 -131.12 86.94 -6.82
C GLU A 461 -132.39 86.04 -6.95
N GLU A 462 -133.10 85.77 -5.84
CA GLU A 462 -133.93 84.57 -5.66
C GLU A 462 -135.18 84.42 -6.55
N LEU A 463 -135.91 85.49 -6.88
CA LEU A 463 -137.06 85.35 -7.81
C LEU A 463 -136.62 85.19 -9.27
N LYS A 464 -135.39 85.63 -9.60
CA LYS A 464 -134.77 85.40 -10.90
C LYS A 464 -134.30 83.95 -11.00
N ILE A 465 -133.73 83.43 -9.91
CA ILE A 465 -133.41 82.01 -9.71
C ILE A 465 -134.65 81.14 -10.03
N ALA A 466 -135.86 81.47 -9.57
CA ALA A 466 -137.04 80.61 -9.78
C ALA A 466 -137.41 80.26 -11.25
N ARG A 467 -137.17 81.16 -12.23
CA ARG A 467 -137.33 80.80 -13.67
C ARG A 467 -136.08 80.15 -14.23
N ILE A 468 -134.92 80.59 -13.77
CA ILE A 468 -133.62 79.98 -14.10
C ILE A 468 -133.62 78.50 -13.69
N THR A 469 -134.17 78.11 -12.52
CA THR A 469 -134.19 76.73 -12.04
C THR A 469 -135.00 75.77 -12.92
N CYS A 470 -136.01 76.24 -13.67
CA CYS A 470 -136.71 75.39 -14.64
C CYS A 470 -135.86 75.08 -15.88
N GLU A 471 -135.03 76.03 -16.33
CA GLU A 471 -134.07 75.77 -17.43
C GLU A 471 -132.82 75.04 -16.93
N GLU A 472 -132.36 75.32 -15.71
CA GLU A 472 -131.25 74.61 -15.06
C GLU A 472 -131.63 73.17 -14.73
N THR A 473 -132.87 72.87 -14.32
CA THR A 473 -133.27 71.47 -14.07
C THR A 473 -133.31 70.65 -15.35
N GLN A 474 -133.79 71.20 -16.47
CA GLN A 474 -133.67 70.50 -17.76
C GLN A 474 -132.20 70.33 -18.19
N LYS A 475 -131.37 71.38 -18.09
CA LYS A 475 -129.92 71.27 -18.36
C LYS A 475 -129.22 70.30 -17.40
N ALA A 476 -129.63 70.22 -16.15
CA ALA A 476 -129.09 69.31 -15.15
C ALA A 476 -129.47 67.85 -15.43
N ILE A 477 -130.67 67.60 -15.98
CA ILE A 477 -131.08 66.28 -16.50
C ILE A 477 -130.16 65.90 -17.66
N ASP A 478 -130.07 66.73 -18.70
CA ASP A 478 -129.23 66.47 -19.89
C ASP A 478 -127.74 66.29 -19.52
N GLU A 479 -127.23 67.12 -18.59
CA GLU A 479 -125.89 66.96 -18.02
C GLU A 479 -125.74 65.68 -17.20
N SER A 480 -126.76 65.26 -16.45
CA SER A 480 -126.71 64.02 -15.65
C SER A 480 -126.64 62.78 -16.54
N GLU A 481 -127.37 62.74 -17.65
CA GLU A 481 -127.28 61.66 -18.64
C GLU A 481 -125.89 61.64 -19.31
N GLN A 482 -125.34 62.81 -19.66
CA GLN A 482 -123.98 62.89 -20.17
C GLN A 482 -122.93 62.46 -19.13
N LYS A 483 -123.11 62.81 -17.86
CA LYS A 483 -122.25 62.38 -16.74
C LYS A 483 -122.34 60.86 -16.55
N LEU A 484 -123.53 60.27 -16.65
CA LEU A 484 -123.75 58.83 -16.57
C LEU A 484 -123.05 58.08 -17.71
N LYS A 485 -123.21 58.51 -18.97
CA LYS A 485 -122.49 57.94 -20.12
C LYS A 485 -120.97 58.05 -19.97
N LYS A 486 -120.47 59.20 -19.49
CA LYS A 486 -119.03 59.41 -19.21
C LYS A 486 -118.52 58.51 -18.06
N GLN A 487 -119.35 58.18 -17.07
CA GLN A 487 -119.00 57.23 -16.01
C GLN A 487 -119.02 55.77 -16.49
N GLN A 488 -120.00 55.36 -17.30
CA GLN A 488 -120.06 54.02 -17.90
C GLN A 488 -118.81 53.72 -18.72
N SER A 489 -118.43 54.63 -19.64
CA SER A 489 -117.22 54.51 -20.45
C SER A 489 -115.94 54.42 -19.59
N ARG A 490 -115.83 55.22 -18.51
CA ARG A 490 -114.72 55.13 -17.56
C ARG A 490 -114.67 53.80 -16.80
N TYR A 491 -115.83 53.23 -16.43
CA TYR A 491 -115.88 51.93 -15.77
C TYR A 491 -115.42 50.79 -16.69
N GLU A 492 -115.81 50.83 -17.97
CA GLU A 492 -115.36 49.87 -18.98
C GLU A 492 -113.86 49.99 -19.25
N GLN A 493 -113.33 51.21 -19.34
CA GLN A 493 -111.89 51.47 -19.42
C GLN A 493 -111.15 50.85 -18.22
N VAL A 494 -111.52 51.19 -16.98
CA VAL A 494 -110.88 50.67 -15.76
C VAL A 494 -110.99 49.14 -15.66
N ARG A 495 -112.10 48.55 -16.11
CA ARG A 495 -112.27 47.09 -16.18
C ARG A 495 -111.31 46.44 -17.18
N SER A 496 -111.04 47.08 -18.32
CA SER A 496 -110.07 46.59 -19.32
C SER A 496 -108.62 46.77 -18.84
N GLU A 497 -108.28 47.91 -18.25
CA GLU A 497 -106.98 48.21 -17.67
C GLU A 497 -106.63 47.22 -16.55
N ARG A 498 -107.55 46.97 -15.61
CA ARG A 498 -107.40 45.95 -14.57
C ARG A 498 -107.07 44.58 -15.16
N ASN A 499 -107.80 44.14 -16.19
CA ASN A 499 -107.55 42.85 -16.84
C ASN A 499 -106.15 42.80 -17.50
N LEU A 500 -105.72 43.91 -18.13
CA LEU A 500 -104.38 44.04 -18.71
C LEU A 500 -103.28 43.97 -17.63
N TYR A 501 -103.46 44.65 -16.50
CA TYR A 501 -102.51 44.62 -15.40
C TYR A 501 -102.47 43.25 -14.69
N SER A 502 -103.60 42.53 -14.57
CA SER A 502 -103.61 41.15 -14.09
C SER A 502 -102.83 40.21 -15.01
N LYS A 503 -102.91 40.37 -16.34
CA LYS A 503 -102.10 39.59 -17.29
C LYS A 503 -100.60 39.89 -17.14
N LYS A 504 -100.23 41.17 -17.12
CA LYS A 504 -98.84 41.62 -16.91
C LYS A 504 -98.24 41.18 -15.58
N LEU A 505 -99.06 41.10 -14.53
CA LEU A 505 -98.63 40.61 -13.23
C LEU A 505 -98.27 39.11 -13.29
N ILE A 506 -99.07 38.29 -13.97
CA ILE A 506 -98.77 36.87 -14.17
C ILE A 506 -97.50 36.70 -15.02
N GLU A 507 -97.39 37.42 -16.14
CA GLU A 507 -96.21 37.38 -17.01
C GLU A 507 -94.91 37.72 -16.23
N ALA A 508 -94.92 38.78 -15.42
CA ALA A 508 -93.79 39.16 -14.57
C ALA A 508 -93.55 38.15 -13.41
N GLN A 509 -94.58 37.45 -12.94
CA GLN A 509 -94.45 36.42 -11.91
C GLN A 509 -93.76 35.16 -12.47
N ASP A 510 -94.07 34.77 -13.71
CA ASP A 510 -93.45 33.65 -14.41
C ASP A 510 -91.98 33.96 -14.78
N GLU A 511 -91.68 35.17 -15.26
CA GLU A 511 -90.30 35.65 -15.47
C GLU A 511 -89.47 35.55 -14.17
N VAL A 512 -90.04 35.94 -13.03
CA VAL A 512 -89.39 35.82 -11.71
C VAL A 512 -89.15 34.37 -11.30
N VAL A 513 -89.99 33.42 -11.71
CA VAL A 513 -89.76 31.98 -11.49
C VAL A 513 -88.63 31.47 -12.38
N GLU A 514 -88.61 31.81 -13.67
CA GLU A 514 -87.50 31.46 -14.57
C GLU A 514 -86.16 32.00 -14.07
N LEU A 515 -86.10 33.27 -13.65
CA LEU A 515 -84.87 33.90 -13.15
C LEU A 515 -84.37 33.21 -11.87
N LYS A 516 -85.27 32.79 -10.97
CA LYS A 516 -84.91 31.99 -9.78
C LYS A 516 -84.36 30.61 -10.15
N GLN A 517 -84.88 29.97 -11.20
CA GLN A 517 -84.37 28.69 -11.69
C GLN A 517 -82.99 28.84 -12.36
N LYS A 518 -82.81 29.87 -13.18
CA LYS A 518 -81.52 30.23 -13.79
C LYS A 518 -80.45 30.54 -12.73
N PHE A 519 -80.80 31.30 -11.69
CA PHE A 519 -79.93 31.60 -10.55
C PHE A 519 -79.46 30.33 -9.82
N ARG A 520 -80.37 29.38 -9.51
CA ARG A 520 -80.03 28.09 -8.88
C ARG A 520 -79.06 27.25 -9.71
N MET A 521 -79.15 27.29 -11.04
CA MET A 521 -78.19 26.61 -11.92
C MET A 521 -76.80 27.28 -11.87
N MET A 522 -76.75 28.61 -11.84
CA MET A 522 -75.50 29.36 -11.71
C MET A 522 -74.83 29.11 -10.34
N ASP A 523 -75.59 29.09 -9.23
CA ASP A 523 -75.07 28.72 -7.91
C ASP A 523 -74.43 27.33 -7.92
N HIS A 524 -75.06 26.34 -8.57
CA HIS A 524 -74.50 24.99 -8.67
C HIS A 524 -73.20 24.96 -9.49
N GLN A 525 -73.13 25.71 -10.60
CA GLN A 525 -71.89 25.87 -11.39
C GLN A 525 -70.79 26.58 -10.59
N ILE A 526 -71.13 27.60 -9.79
CA ILE A 526 -70.19 28.30 -8.90
C ILE A 526 -69.64 27.36 -7.82
N LEU A 527 -70.46 26.46 -7.28
CA LEU A 527 -70.01 25.44 -6.33
C LEU A 527 -69.05 24.43 -6.99
N GLN A 528 -69.41 23.87 -8.15
CA GLN A 528 -68.54 22.95 -8.91
C GLN A 528 -67.17 23.59 -9.24
N LEU A 529 -67.17 24.84 -9.72
CA LEU A 529 -65.93 25.57 -10.04
C LEU A 529 -65.08 25.87 -8.79
N ARG A 530 -65.69 26.08 -7.61
CA ARG A 530 -64.96 26.23 -6.34
C ARG A 530 -64.33 24.93 -5.87
N GLU A 531 -65.02 23.80 -6.03
CA GLU A 531 -64.47 22.47 -5.71
C GLU A 531 -63.32 22.10 -6.66
N GLU A 532 -63.45 22.38 -7.96
CA GLU A 532 -62.36 22.24 -8.93
C GLU A 532 -61.14 23.09 -8.58
N LEU A 533 -61.33 24.36 -8.20
CA LEU A 533 -60.25 25.25 -7.78
C LEU A 533 -59.54 24.72 -6.52
N ALA A 534 -60.28 24.33 -5.49
CA ALA A 534 -59.71 23.76 -4.27
C ALA A 534 -58.89 22.48 -4.54
N MET A 535 -59.35 21.63 -5.47
CA MET A 535 -58.63 20.43 -5.91
C MET A 535 -57.37 20.74 -6.73
N LYS A 536 -57.36 21.83 -7.51
CA LYS A 536 -56.19 22.32 -8.26
C LYS A 536 -55.16 22.98 -7.33
N ASP A 537 -55.60 23.82 -6.38
CA ASP A 537 -54.74 24.44 -5.37
C ASP A 537 -54.05 23.40 -4.49
N LYS A 538 -54.77 22.34 -4.08
CA LYS A 538 -54.17 21.24 -3.30
C LYS A 538 -53.05 20.54 -4.07
N LYS A 539 -53.27 20.20 -5.36
CA LYS A 539 -52.23 19.59 -6.21
C LYS A 539 -51.03 20.51 -6.40
N PHE A 540 -51.25 21.82 -6.58
CA PHE A 540 -50.17 22.80 -6.70
C PHE A 540 -49.34 22.90 -5.41
N GLN A 541 -49.95 22.83 -4.23
CA GLN A 541 -49.25 22.79 -2.95
C GLN A 541 -48.42 21.50 -2.79
N GLU A 542 -48.99 20.34 -3.15
CA GLU A 542 -48.30 19.05 -3.16
C GLU A 542 -47.06 19.08 -4.08
N GLU A 543 -47.21 19.52 -5.33
CA GLU A 543 -46.13 19.62 -6.33
C GLU A 543 -45.05 20.64 -5.92
N SER A 544 -45.45 21.81 -5.39
CA SER A 544 -44.53 22.82 -4.85
C SER A 544 -43.69 22.27 -3.69
N SER A 545 -44.29 21.47 -2.80
CA SER A 545 -43.58 20.79 -1.71
C SER A 545 -42.56 19.77 -2.23
N ALA A 546 -42.93 18.98 -3.24
CA ALA A 546 -42.05 18.01 -3.89
C ALA A 546 -40.87 18.70 -4.60
N GLN A 547 -41.13 19.80 -5.31
CA GLN A 547 -40.07 20.59 -5.98
C GLN A 547 -39.07 21.17 -4.98
N LYS A 548 -39.52 21.59 -3.79
CA LYS A 548 -38.66 22.06 -2.69
C LYS A 548 -37.75 20.94 -2.18
N VAL A 549 -38.31 19.76 -1.89
CA VAL A 549 -37.54 18.57 -1.49
C VAL A 549 -36.53 18.13 -2.56
N LEU A 550 -36.86 18.26 -3.84
CA LEU A 550 -35.93 17.98 -4.94
C LEU A 550 -34.77 18.98 -5.01
N LYS A 551 -35.01 20.28 -4.76
CA LYS A 551 -33.95 21.30 -4.65
C LYS A 551 -33.02 21.02 -3.45
N ASP A 552 -33.57 20.60 -2.31
CA ASP A 552 -32.78 20.24 -1.12
C ASP A 552 -31.96 18.96 -1.31
N LYS A 553 -32.46 17.98 -2.09
CA LYS A 553 -31.67 16.81 -2.52
C LYS A 553 -30.56 17.22 -3.50
N LEU A 554 -30.86 18.04 -4.49
CA LEU A 554 -29.89 18.50 -5.49
C LEU A 554 -28.72 19.29 -4.87
N THR A 555 -28.99 20.16 -3.89
CA THR A 555 -27.94 20.92 -3.20
C THR A 555 -27.05 20.03 -2.34
N LYS A 556 -27.61 19.01 -1.66
CA LYS A 556 -26.83 18.00 -0.93
C LYS A 556 -25.92 17.18 -1.86
N VAL A 557 -26.44 16.74 -3.01
CA VAL A 557 -25.63 16.02 -4.03
C VAL A 557 -24.51 16.90 -4.57
N ARG A 558 -24.77 18.19 -4.86
CA ARG A 558 -23.73 19.13 -5.30
C ARG A 558 -22.62 19.34 -4.27
N LYS A 559 -22.94 19.40 -2.97
CA LYS A 559 -21.93 19.45 -1.91
C LYS A 559 -21.05 18.20 -1.89
N LEU A 560 -21.66 17.01 -1.88
CA LEU A 560 -20.95 15.73 -1.93
C LEU A 560 -20.06 15.59 -3.18
N VAL A 561 -20.50 16.10 -4.34
CA VAL A 561 -19.68 16.12 -5.56
C VAL A 561 -18.46 17.04 -5.39
N ASN A 562 -18.65 18.27 -4.90
CA ASN A 562 -17.54 19.19 -4.64
C ASN A 562 -16.54 18.65 -3.59
N GLU A 563 -17.03 18.04 -2.51
CA GLU A 563 -16.22 17.39 -1.48
C GLU A 563 -15.39 16.24 -2.07
N ARG A 564 -15.97 15.47 -3.00
CA ARG A 564 -15.28 14.36 -3.69
C ARG A 564 -14.32 14.81 -4.78
N THR A 565 -14.56 15.92 -5.47
CA THR A 565 -13.58 16.48 -6.43
C THR A 565 -12.37 17.05 -5.71
N VAL A 566 -12.54 17.81 -4.62
CA VAL A 566 -11.40 18.31 -3.83
C VAL A 566 -10.55 17.15 -3.29
N ALA A 567 -11.19 16.13 -2.70
CA ALA A 567 -10.48 14.95 -2.21
C ALA A 567 -9.80 14.12 -3.32
N PHE A 568 -10.28 14.20 -4.57
CA PHE A 568 -9.63 13.61 -5.73
C PHE A 568 -8.42 14.44 -6.17
N ASP A 569 -8.55 15.76 -6.27
CA ASP A 569 -7.47 16.68 -6.66
C ASP A 569 -6.31 16.66 -5.65
N ASP A 570 -6.60 16.58 -4.35
CA ASP A 570 -5.61 16.40 -3.27
C ASP A 570 -4.86 15.06 -3.41
N ALA A 571 -5.58 13.96 -3.67
CA ALA A 571 -4.98 12.65 -3.90
C ALA A 571 -4.13 12.62 -5.19
N ASN A 572 -4.55 13.34 -6.22
CA ASN A 572 -3.83 13.43 -7.49
C ASN A 572 -2.50 14.20 -7.31
N GLN A 573 -2.49 15.29 -6.54
CA GLN A 573 -1.27 16.01 -6.15
C GLN A 573 -0.32 15.13 -5.31
N GLN A 574 -0.85 14.31 -4.39
CA GLN A 574 -0.04 13.34 -3.64
C GLN A 574 0.60 12.28 -4.56
N CYS A 575 -0.16 11.75 -5.53
CA CYS A 575 0.36 10.85 -6.56
C CYS A 575 1.46 11.49 -7.43
N GLU A 576 1.32 12.77 -7.81
CA GLU A 576 2.39 13.49 -8.51
C GLU A 576 3.65 13.66 -7.65
N HIS A 577 3.49 14.03 -6.36
CA HIS A 577 4.61 14.17 -5.43
C HIS A 577 5.38 12.85 -5.25
N VAL A 578 4.66 11.74 -5.00
CA VAL A 578 5.25 10.39 -4.93
C VAL A 578 5.90 10.00 -6.26
N GLY A 579 5.28 10.34 -7.39
CA GLY A 579 5.86 10.14 -8.73
C GLY A 579 7.16 10.92 -8.97
N GLN A 580 7.31 12.11 -8.36
CA GLN A 580 8.57 12.87 -8.37
C GLN A 580 9.62 12.24 -7.45
N GLN A 581 9.24 11.79 -6.25
CA GLN A 581 10.14 11.09 -5.33
C GLN A 581 10.67 9.78 -5.94
N ILE A 582 9.82 8.99 -6.60
CA ILE A 582 10.25 7.78 -7.35
C ILE A 582 11.27 8.15 -8.43
N LYS A 583 11.03 9.21 -9.21
CA LYS A 583 11.99 9.69 -10.23
C LYS A 583 13.34 10.16 -9.63
N GLN A 584 13.35 10.65 -8.38
CA GLN A 584 14.59 10.98 -7.67
C GLN A 584 15.31 9.72 -7.16
N LEU A 585 14.60 8.81 -6.50
CA LEU A 585 15.14 7.54 -6.01
C LEU A 585 15.72 6.68 -7.15
N VAL A 586 15.04 6.60 -8.29
CA VAL A 586 15.54 5.91 -9.49
C VAL A 586 16.85 6.54 -10.01
N LYS A 587 17.03 7.86 -9.92
CA LYS A 587 18.32 8.50 -10.26
C LYS A 587 19.43 8.14 -9.28
N VAL A 588 19.13 8.06 -7.97
CA VAL A 588 20.09 7.64 -6.94
C VAL A 588 20.51 6.19 -7.16
N ILE A 589 19.56 5.27 -7.36
CA ILE A 589 19.83 3.85 -7.66
C ILE A 589 20.73 3.71 -8.90
N ASN A 590 20.37 4.37 -10.02
CA ASN A 590 21.18 4.36 -11.25
C ASN A 590 22.58 4.98 -11.09
N GLN A 591 22.84 5.77 -10.04
CA GLN A 591 24.17 6.27 -9.70
C GLN A 591 24.92 5.26 -8.83
N CYS A 592 24.28 4.74 -7.78
CA CYS A 592 24.82 3.67 -6.94
C CYS A 592 25.22 2.42 -7.74
N ASP A 593 24.42 2.01 -8.73
CA ASP A 593 24.72 0.86 -9.60
C ASP A 593 25.98 1.09 -10.47
N LYS A 594 26.16 2.32 -10.97
CA LYS A 594 27.38 2.71 -11.71
C LYS A 594 28.59 2.72 -10.78
N ASP A 595 28.45 3.32 -9.61
CA ASP A 595 29.54 3.41 -8.64
C ASP A 595 29.95 2.01 -8.17
N LEU A 596 28.98 1.13 -7.86
CA LEU A 596 29.18 -0.29 -7.59
C LEU A 596 29.94 -0.98 -8.72
N SER A 597 29.51 -0.79 -9.98
CA SER A 597 30.17 -1.38 -11.15
C SER A 597 31.63 -0.91 -11.29
N THR A 598 31.93 0.38 -11.09
CA THR A 598 33.32 0.87 -11.12
C THR A 598 34.16 0.33 -9.97
N GLN A 599 33.60 0.14 -8.78
CA GLN A 599 34.32 -0.46 -7.65
C GLN A 599 34.55 -1.97 -7.86
N GLN A 600 33.61 -2.69 -8.48
CA GLN A 600 33.82 -4.09 -8.90
C GLN A 600 34.96 -4.21 -9.92
N GLN A 601 34.99 -3.33 -10.93
CA GLN A 601 36.09 -3.29 -11.91
C GLN A 601 37.44 -2.99 -11.25
N ARG A 602 37.51 -2.04 -10.31
CA ARG A 602 38.72 -1.74 -9.53
C ARG A 602 39.15 -2.92 -8.66
N PHE A 603 38.20 -3.60 -8.00
CA PHE A 603 38.50 -4.79 -7.20
C PHE A 603 39.08 -5.93 -8.06
N LEU A 604 38.51 -6.17 -9.25
CA LEU A 604 39.03 -7.17 -10.20
C LEU A 604 40.44 -6.80 -10.69
N ALA A 605 40.70 -5.52 -10.98
CA ALA A 605 42.04 -5.05 -11.34
C ALA A 605 43.05 -5.26 -10.21
N VAL A 606 42.73 -4.86 -8.97
CA VAL A 606 43.60 -5.05 -7.79
C VAL A 606 43.78 -6.54 -7.45
N SER A 607 42.79 -7.39 -7.67
CA SER A 607 42.98 -8.85 -7.56
C SER A 607 43.95 -9.35 -8.63
N GLY A 608 43.81 -8.92 -9.89
CA GLY A 608 44.74 -9.28 -10.96
C GLY A 608 46.18 -8.83 -10.68
N GLU A 609 46.37 -7.62 -10.14
CA GLU A 609 47.66 -7.12 -9.68
C GLU A 609 48.22 -7.95 -8.51
N ARG A 610 47.41 -8.26 -7.50
CA ARG A 610 47.77 -9.14 -6.37
C ARG A 610 48.21 -10.51 -6.86
N ASP A 611 47.48 -11.10 -7.79
CA ASP A 611 47.71 -12.48 -8.26
C ASP A 611 48.92 -12.55 -9.21
N LEU A 612 49.17 -11.50 -9.99
CA LEU A 612 50.41 -11.29 -10.73
C LEU A 612 51.61 -11.12 -9.79
N LEU A 613 51.50 -10.27 -8.76
CA LEU A 613 52.55 -10.05 -7.76
C LEU A 613 52.83 -11.32 -6.95
N GLY A 614 51.81 -12.08 -6.56
CA GLY A 614 51.94 -13.38 -5.91
C GLY A 614 52.69 -14.38 -6.80
N THR A 615 52.36 -14.43 -8.09
CA THR A 615 53.08 -15.25 -9.08
C THR A 615 54.54 -14.84 -9.25
N GLN A 616 54.84 -13.54 -9.22
CA GLN A 616 56.23 -13.03 -9.25
C GLN A 616 56.99 -13.37 -7.96
N LEU A 617 56.34 -13.26 -6.80
CA LEU A 617 56.93 -13.52 -5.49
C LEU A 617 57.25 -15.03 -5.31
N ILE A 618 56.37 -15.92 -5.79
CA ILE A 618 56.65 -17.36 -5.87
C ILE A 618 57.90 -17.62 -6.73
N ARG A 619 57.96 -17.09 -7.96
CA ARG A 619 59.13 -17.24 -8.84
C ARG A 619 60.43 -16.70 -8.22
N ARG A 620 60.36 -15.56 -7.52
CA ARG A 620 61.50 -14.99 -6.77
C ARG A 620 61.94 -15.89 -5.61
N ASN A 621 61.00 -16.53 -4.90
CA ASN A 621 61.32 -17.51 -3.86
C ASN A 621 61.95 -18.78 -4.44
N ASP A 622 61.48 -19.27 -5.59
CA ASP A 622 62.06 -20.42 -6.30
C ASP A 622 63.49 -20.12 -6.79
N GLU A 623 63.71 -18.93 -7.36
CA GLU A 623 65.04 -18.42 -7.71
C GLU A 623 65.97 -18.34 -6.49
N LEU A 624 65.47 -17.83 -5.35
CA LEU A 624 66.24 -17.77 -4.10
C LEU A 624 66.56 -19.16 -3.54
N ALA A 625 65.61 -20.11 -3.56
CA ALA A 625 65.85 -21.48 -3.13
C ALA A 625 66.93 -22.17 -3.97
N LEU A 626 66.88 -21.99 -5.30
CA LEU A 626 67.89 -22.49 -6.23
C LEU A 626 69.27 -21.85 -5.97
N LEU A 627 69.31 -20.55 -5.63
CA LEU A 627 70.55 -19.88 -5.21
C LEU A 627 71.09 -20.42 -3.88
N TYR A 628 70.24 -20.70 -2.88
CA TYR A 628 70.66 -21.31 -1.61
C TYR A 628 71.23 -22.74 -1.80
N GLU A 629 70.59 -23.58 -2.61
CA GLU A 629 71.11 -24.91 -2.98
C GLU A 629 72.45 -24.80 -3.74
N LYS A 630 72.58 -23.82 -4.64
CA LYS A 630 73.84 -23.52 -5.34
C LYS A 630 74.95 -23.07 -4.38
N VAL A 631 74.62 -22.25 -3.36
CA VAL A 631 75.58 -21.85 -2.32
C VAL A 631 75.96 -23.04 -1.43
N ARG A 632 75.01 -23.88 -0.99
CA ARG A 632 75.33 -25.07 -0.18
C ARG A 632 76.23 -26.03 -0.95
N THR A 633 75.90 -26.36 -2.19
CA THR A 633 76.74 -27.25 -3.02
C THR A 633 78.12 -26.67 -3.29
N GLN A 634 78.25 -25.35 -3.48
CA GLN A 634 79.57 -24.68 -3.58
C GLN A 634 80.36 -24.73 -2.27
N GLN A 635 79.72 -24.54 -1.11
CA GLN A 635 80.35 -24.67 0.21
C GLN A 635 80.80 -26.11 0.47
N GLU A 636 79.98 -27.10 0.16
CA GLU A 636 80.35 -28.52 0.26
C GLU A 636 81.55 -28.85 -0.65
N MET A 637 81.57 -28.36 -1.89
CA MET A 637 82.72 -28.54 -2.79
C MET A 637 83.98 -27.84 -2.25
N LEU A 638 83.86 -26.64 -1.68
CA LEU A 638 84.97 -25.92 -1.08
C LEU A 638 85.56 -26.69 0.12
N ILE A 639 84.71 -27.18 1.04
CA ILE A 639 85.14 -27.95 2.21
C ILE A 639 85.85 -29.25 1.79
N ARG A 640 85.30 -29.97 0.79
CA ARG A 640 85.95 -31.17 0.22
C ARG A 640 87.28 -30.83 -0.45
N GLY A 641 87.36 -29.72 -1.18
CA GLY A 641 88.56 -29.21 -1.83
C GLY A 641 89.65 -28.80 -0.83
N GLU A 642 89.28 -28.10 0.23
CA GLU A 642 90.19 -27.75 1.34
C GLU A 642 90.72 -28.99 2.05
N ALA A 643 89.86 -29.98 2.35
CA ALA A 643 90.29 -31.24 2.97
C ALA A 643 91.31 -31.98 2.08
N ALA A 644 91.05 -32.08 0.78
CA ALA A 644 91.97 -32.67 -0.19
C ALA A 644 93.29 -31.88 -0.30
N TYR A 645 93.23 -30.55 -0.30
CA TYR A 645 94.42 -29.69 -0.35
C TYR A 645 95.28 -29.81 0.92
N ARG A 646 94.66 -29.83 2.12
CA ARG A 646 95.33 -30.07 3.40
C ARG A 646 96.01 -31.44 3.43
N ALA A 647 95.36 -32.49 2.92
CA ALA A 647 95.97 -33.82 2.77
C ALA A 647 97.21 -33.78 1.86
N ARG A 648 97.14 -33.09 0.72
CA ARG A 648 98.29 -32.93 -0.20
C ARG A 648 99.42 -32.08 0.37
N ILE A 649 99.14 -31.12 1.27
CA ILE A 649 100.19 -30.43 2.04
C ILE A 649 100.93 -31.40 2.97
N GLU A 650 100.20 -32.28 3.67
CA GLU A 650 100.83 -33.26 4.56
C GLU A 650 101.59 -34.34 3.78
N ASP A 651 101.11 -34.79 2.61
CA ASP A 651 101.88 -35.63 1.68
C ASP A 651 103.21 -34.96 1.29
N VAL A 652 103.17 -33.69 0.89
CA VAL A 652 104.37 -32.91 0.53
C VAL A 652 105.32 -32.76 1.72
N ARG A 653 104.79 -32.61 2.95
CA ARG A 653 105.59 -32.57 4.18
C ARG A 653 106.25 -33.92 4.49
N LEU A 654 105.51 -35.02 4.37
CA LEU A 654 106.03 -36.38 4.52
C LEU A 654 107.11 -36.68 3.47
N LEU A 655 106.90 -36.28 2.21
CA LEU A 655 107.90 -36.39 1.15
C LEU A 655 109.16 -35.56 1.44
N ARG A 656 109.02 -34.33 1.96
CA ARG A 656 110.18 -33.51 2.39
C ARG A 656 110.97 -34.18 3.52
N LEU A 657 110.29 -34.67 4.55
CA LEU A 657 110.91 -35.44 5.63
C LEU A 657 111.59 -36.71 5.10
N LYS A 658 111.01 -37.36 4.10
CA LYS A 658 111.61 -38.54 3.47
C LYS A 658 112.83 -38.21 2.63
N ILE A 659 112.84 -37.08 1.92
CA ILE A 659 114.02 -36.56 1.22
C ILE A 659 115.14 -36.24 2.21
N GLU A 660 114.83 -35.68 3.38
CA GLU A 660 115.83 -35.48 4.45
C GLU A 660 116.36 -36.79 5.03
N ASP A 661 115.50 -37.77 5.33
CA ASP A 661 115.90 -39.12 5.76
C ASP A 661 116.86 -39.76 4.75
N MET A 662 116.55 -39.68 3.46
CA MET A 662 117.41 -40.19 2.38
C MET A 662 118.72 -39.40 2.24
N LYS A 663 118.72 -38.07 2.41
CA LYS A 663 119.96 -37.26 2.44
C LYS A 663 120.85 -37.64 3.63
N ARG A 664 120.29 -37.80 4.83
CA ARG A 664 121.01 -38.23 6.04
C ARG A 664 121.61 -39.63 5.85
N LYS A 665 120.84 -40.57 5.29
CA LYS A 665 121.31 -41.93 4.96
C LYS A 665 122.41 -41.93 3.90
N SER A 666 122.30 -41.09 2.87
CA SER A 666 123.34 -40.90 1.85
C SER A 666 124.64 -40.36 2.45
N LEU A 667 124.56 -39.36 3.34
CA LEU A 667 125.73 -38.84 4.06
C LEU A 667 126.39 -39.89 4.97
N ILE A 668 125.61 -40.68 5.70
CA ILE A 668 126.12 -41.78 6.52
C ILE A 668 126.80 -42.85 5.65
N ALA A 669 126.23 -43.19 4.50
CA ALA A 669 126.83 -44.13 3.55
C ALA A 669 128.13 -43.60 2.93
N HIS A 670 128.17 -42.31 2.57
CA HIS A 670 129.37 -41.64 2.06
C HIS A 670 130.49 -41.62 3.11
N ASN A 671 130.18 -41.27 4.36
CA ASN A 671 131.14 -41.29 5.46
C ASN A 671 131.67 -42.72 5.70
N ARG A 672 130.81 -43.76 5.65
CA ARG A 672 131.23 -45.17 5.75
C ARG A 672 132.15 -45.58 4.59
N ALA A 673 131.89 -45.12 3.37
CA ALA A 673 132.77 -45.38 2.23
C ALA A 673 134.16 -44.75 2.44
N HIS A 674 134.23 -43.52 2.96
CA HIS A 674 135.50 -42.86 3.28
C HIS A 674 136.30 -43.62 4.37
N HIS A 675 135.64 -44.09 5.43
CA HIS A 675 136.29 -44.95 6.43
C HIS A 675 136.76 -46.28 5.84
N THR A 676 136.07 -46.80 4.81
CA THR A 676 136.48 -48.01 4.10
C THR A 676 137.75 -47.80 3.26
N GLU A 677 137.94 -46.62 2.66
CA GLU A 677 139.21 -46.26 2.00
C GLU A 677 140.37 -46.12 2.99
N GLN A 678 140.13 -45.55 4.17
CA GLN A 678 141.13 -45.47 5.25
C GLN A 678 141.54 -46.88 5.72
N LEU A 679 140.58 -47.75 6.03
CA LEU A 679 140.87 -49.14 6.41
C LEU A 679 141.61 -49.92 5.31
N LYS A 680 141.38 -49.65 4.01
CA LYS A 680 142.18 -50.22 2.91
C LYS A 680 143.63 -49.72 2.92
N ALA A 681 143.88 -48.48 3.33
CA ALA A 681 145.23 -47.94 3.48
C ALA A 681 145.94 -48.56 4.69
N ASP A 682 145.26 -48.64 5.84
CA ASP A 682 145.79 -49.28 7.06
C ASP A 682 146.14 -50.76 6.82
N ILE A 683 145.27 -51.50 6.11
CA ILE A 683 145.54 -52.88 5.71
C ILE A 683 146.76 -52.99 4.79
N LYS A 684 146.98 -52.03 3.88
CA LYS A 684 148.21 -52.00 3.05
C LYS A 684 149.45 -51.75 3.88
N GLN A 685 149.38 -50.82 4.85
CA GLN A 685 150.49 -50.49 5.74
C GLN A 685 150.84 -51.70 6.64
N LEU A 686 149.85 -52.29 7.31
CA LEU A 686 150.03 -53.53 8.10
C LEU A 686 150.60 -54.69 7.28
N ASN A 687 150.22 -54.82 6.00
CA ASN A 687 150.82 -55.82 5.10
C ASN A 687 152.27 -55.50 4.71
N TYR A 688 152.64 -54.22 4.61
CA TYR A 688 154.03 -53.81 4.41
C TYR A 688 154.86 -54.08 5.67
N ASP A 689 154.39 -53.66 6.84
CA ASP A 689 155.06 -53.85 8.13
C ASP A 689 155.24 -55.34 8.46
N LEU A 690 154.21 -56.17 8.20
CA LEU A 690 154.29 -57.63 8.35
C LEU A 690 155.35 -58.26 7.42
N ARG A 691 155.51 -57.75 6.19
CA ARG A 691 156.58 -58.21 5.27
C ARG A 691 157.94 -57.79 5.79
N ALA A 692 158.11 -56.53 6.22
CA ALA A 692 159.36 -56.03 6.78
C ALA A 692 159.80 -56.82 8.03
N GLN A 693 158.87 -57.15 8.94
CA GLN A 693 159.17 -58.00 10.10
C GLN A 693 159.52 -59.44 9.69
N LYS A 694 158.83 -60.03 8.70
CA LYS A 694 159.20 -61.36 8.17
C LYS A 694 160.60 -61.38 7.58
N THR A 695 160.97 -60.39 6.76
CA THR A 695 162.34 -60.25 6.22
C THR A 695 163.37 -60.05 7.33
N LYS A 696 163.05 -59.28 8.37
CA LYS A 696 163.93 -59.10 9.54
C LYS A 696 164.13 -60.38 10.34
N VAL A 697 163.07 -61.17 10.56
CA VAL A 697 163.16 -62.49 11.22
C VAL A 697 164.00 -63.45 10.38
N GLN A 698 163.80 -63.47 9.05
CA GLN A 698 164.58 -64.31 8.16
C GLN A 698 166.09 -63.97 8.23
N ALA A 699 166.45 -62.69 8.12
CA ALA A 699 167.85 -62.26 8.26
C ALA A 699 168.47 -62.65 9.62
N LEU A 700 167.72 -62.52 10.73
CA LEU A 700 168.17 -62.96 12.06
C LEU A 700 168.26 -64.50 12.19
N THR A 701 167.58 -65.25 11.33
CA THR A 701 167.67 -66.72 11.27
C THR A 701 168.90 -67.12 10.46
N GLU A 702 169.16 -66.47 9.33
CA GLU A 702 170.37 -66.63 8.52
C GLU A 702 171.65 -66.24 9.30
N GLU A 703 171.59 -65.25 10.19
CA GLU A 703 172.67 -64.94 11.15
C GLU A 703 172.86 -66.02 12.24
N ALA A 704 171.79 -66.71 12.63
CA ALA A 704 171.81 -67.74 13.67
C ALA A 704 172.27 -69.12 13.14
N GLU A 705 171.99 -69.43 11.88
CA GLU A 705 172.41 -70.67 11.21
C GLU A 705 173.89 -70.65 10.75
N ASN A 706 174.57 -69.50 10.82
CA ASN A 706 175.95 -69.33 10.37
C ASN A 706 176.98 -69.92 11.39
N PRO A 707 177.65 -71.06 11.10
CA PRO A 707 178.45 -71.78 12.09
C PRO A 707 179.78 -71.11 12.44
N LYS A 708 180.07 -69.92 11.91
CA LYS A 708 181.27 -69.13 12.26
C LYS A 708 181.06 -68.19 13.46
N ASN A 709 179.84 -68.08 13.99
CA ASN A 709 179.52 -67.16 15.08
C ASN A 709 179.75 -67.80 16.47
N ALA A 710 180.99 -67.71 16.96
CA ALA A 710 181.46 -68.39 18.17
C ALA A 710 180.85 -67.90 19.50
N LEU A 711 179.98 -66.88 19.49
CA LEU A 711 179.38 -66.27 20.69
C LEU A 711 177.96 -66.78 21.00
N ARG A 712 177.52 -67.90 20.41
CA ARG A 712 176.11 -68.32 20.46
C ARG A 712 175.81 -69.81 20.66
N TRP A 713 176.77 -70.60 21.15
CA TRP A 713 176.51 -71.93 21.71
C TRP A 713 177.31 -72.16 23.00
N GLU A 714 176.64 -72.68 24.02
CA GLU A 714 177.19 -72.96 25.35
C GLU A 714 176.58 -74.27 25.89
N SER A 715 177.39 -75.12 26.53
CA SER A 715 176.98 -76.46 26.95
C SER A 715 176.38 -76.46 28.36
N ILE A 716 175.07 -76.27 28.47
CA ILE A 716 174.34 -76.22 29.74
C ILE A 716 174.15 -77.64 30.32
N SER A 717 174.30 -77.78 31.65
CA SER A 717 174.11 -79.03 32.39
C SER A 717 173.10 -78.88 33.53
N GLY A 718 172.21 -79.87 33.69
CA GLY A 718 171.15 -79.92 34.70
C GLY A 718 170.38 -81.24 34.65
N ARG A 719 169.55 -81.52 35.66
CA ARG A 719 168.68 -82.72 35.74
C ARG A 719 167.20 -82.32 35.82
N ASP A 720 166.34 -83.20 35.30
CA ASP A 720 164.89 -83.05 35.41
C ASP A 720 164.38 -83.28 36.86
N PRO A 721 163.31 -82.56 37.29
CA PRO A 721 162.72 -82.69 38.62
C PRO A 721 161.82 -83.93 38.77
N THR A 722 161.64 -84.39 40.01
CA THR A 722 160.89 -85.61 40.37
C THR A 722 159.37 -85.39 40.50
N PRO A 723 158.55 -86.44 40.32
CA PRO A 723 157.08 -86.32 40.22
C PRO A 723 156.38 -85.73 41.45
N GLU A 724 156.95 -85.84 42.64
CA GLU A 724 156.39 -85.27 43.87
C GLU A 724 156.26 -83.73 43.81
N GLU A 725 157.18 -83.05 43.11
CA GLU A 725 157.11 -81.59 42.89
C GLU A 725 155.97 -81.20 41.94
N LEU A 726 155.60 -82.10 41.02
CA LEU A 726 154.45 -81.93 40.13
C LEU A 726 153.13 -82.13 40.87
N GLU A 727 153.01 -83.15 41.74
CA GLU A 727 151.78 -83.40 42.51
C GLU A 727 151.45 -82.28 43.50
N GLN A 728 152.46 -81.73 44.18
CA GLN A 728 152.28 -80.54 45.03
C GLN A 728 151.78 -79.33 44.22
N LYS A 729 152.26 -79.16 42.99
CA LYS A 729 151.87 -78.08 42.07
C LYS A 729 150.44 -78.27 41.55
N ILE A 730 150.05 -79.50 41.20
CA ILE A 730 148.68 -79.88 40.81
C ILE A 730 147.70 -79.60 41.95
N THR A 731 148.02 -80.05 43.18
CA THR A 731 147.18 -79.84 44.37
C THR A 731 146.96 -78.35 44.66
N ARG A 732 147.99 -77.53 44.45
CA ARG A 732 147.92 -76.06 44.61
C ARG A 732 147.04 -75.39 43.56
N LEU A 733 147.09 -75.86 42.31
CA LEU A 733 146.23 -75.38 41.22
C LEU A 733 144.77 -75.78 41.40
N GLN A 734 144.48 -77.00 41.89
CA GLN A 734 143.13 -77.45 42.19
C GLN A 734 142.43 -76.56 43.23
N ARG A 735 143.14 -76.12 44.27
CA ARG A 735 142.58 -75.19 45.26
C ARG A 735 142.24 -73.82 44.66
N CYS A 736 143.11 -73.28 43.81
CA CYS A 736 142.82 -72.03 43.09
C CYS A 736 141.61 -72.15 42.14
N LEU A 737 141.40 -73.32 41.53
CA LEU A 737 140.24 -73.56 40.66
C LEU A 737 138.92 -73.48 41.44
N ILE A 738 138.86 -74.07 42.64
CA ILE A 738 137.66 -74.04 43.50
C ILE A 738 137.30 -72.60 43.86
N THR A 739 138.26 -71.81 44.35
CA THR A 739 138.03 -70.39 44.70
C THR A 739 137.54 -69.55 43.51
N LYS A 740 138.01 -69.85 42.29
CA LYS A 740 137.50 -69.17 41.08
C LYS A 740 136.13 -69.67 40.60
N SER A 741 135.73 -70.90 40.90
CA SER A 741 134.33 -71.31 40.69
C SER A 741 133.37 -70.67 41.70
N GLU A 742 133.80 -70.42 42.94
CA GLU A 742 133.01 -69.71 43.95
C GLU A 742 132.76 -68.24 43.53
N GLU A 743 133.82 -67.51 43.12
CA GLU A 743 133.69 -66.14 42.59
C GLU A 743 132.72 -66.05 41.39
N CYS A 744 132.69 -67.05 40.49
CA CYS A 744 131.75 -67.07 39.37
C CYS A 744 130.29 -67.18 39.83
N ILE A 745 130.00 -68.02 40.84
CA ILE A 745 128.65 -68.20 41.36
C ILE A 745 128.14 -66.91 42.03
N GLU A 746 129.00 -66.18 42.76
CA GLU A 746 128.65 -64.86 43.30
C GLU A 746 128.30 -63.84 42.20
N LYS A 747 129.09 -63.81 41.11
CA LYS A 747 128.82 -62.91 39.97
C LYS A 747 127.53 -63.26 39.22
N ASP A 748 127.19 -64.54 39.06
CA ASP A 748 125.92 -64.95 38.44
C ASP A 748 124.70 -64.57 39.30
N MET A 749 124.81 -64.63 40.63
CA MET A 749 123.75 -64.18 41.55
C MET A 749 123.50 -62.67 41.44
N GLU A 750 124.56 -61.84 41.43
CA GLU A 750 124.43 -60.39 41.16
C GLU A 750 123.72 -60.13 39.83
N LEU A 751 124.04 -60.92 38.80
CA LEU A 751 123.48 -60.80 37.45
C LEU A 751 121.96 -61.09 37.44
N GLN A 752 121.50 -62.13 38.16
CA GLN A 752 120.08 -62.44 38.28
C GLN A 752 119.29 -61.33 39.00
N GLU A 753 119.86 -60.71 40.05
CA GLU A 753 119.21 -59.57 40.71
C GLU A 753 119.04 -58.37 39.77
N LYS A 754 120.09 -58.02 39.00
CA LYS A 754 119.98 -56.92 38.02
C LYS A 754 118.96 -57.22 36.93
N GLN A 755 118.87 -58.46 36.46
CA GLN A 755 117.86 -58.88 35.47
C GLN A 755 116.43 -58.75 36.02
N ARG A 756 116.18 -59.16 37.27
CA ARG A 756 114.87 -58.94 37.92
C ARG A 756 114.50 -57.46 37.98
N LEU A 757 115.41 -56.61 38.44
CA LEU A 757 115.19 -55.16 38.52
C LEU A 757 114.81 -54.53 37.16
N VAL A 758 115.45 -54.98 36.08
CA VAL A 758 115.12 -54.53 34.72
C VAL A 758 113.70 -54.96 34.32
N THR A 759 113.29 -56.20 34.60
CA THR A 759 111.92 -56.66 34.30
C THR A 759 110.85 -55.95 35.13
N GLU A 760 111.13 -55.59 36.37
CA GLU A 760 110.22 -54.79 37.21
C GLU A 760 110.07 -53.36 36.67
N MET A 761 111.18 -52.70 36.31
CA MET A 761 111.11 -51.36 35.70
C MET A 761 110.41 -51.37 34.33
N GLN A 762 110.59 -52.41 33.52
CA GLN A 762 109.84 -52.58 32.25
C GLN A 762 108.34 -52.74 32.50
N ASN A 763 107.92 -53.47 33.54
CA ASN A 763 106.51 -53.60 33.93
C ASN A 763 105.90 -52.32 34.53
N ILE A 764 106.71 -51.46 35.13
CA ILE A 764 106.27 -50.12 35.58
C ILE A 764 106.11 -49.18 34.37
N LEU A 765 107.07 -49.19 33.44
CA LEU A 765 107.00 -48.39 32.20
C LEU A 765 105.83 -48.78 31.30
N SER A 766 105.52 -50.07 31.15
CA SER A 766 104.38 -50.54 30.34
C SER A 766 103.00 -50.18 30.91
N ARG A 767 102.94 -49.79 32.20
CA ARG A 767 101.71 -49.32 32.87
C ARG A 767 101.49 -47.81 32.81
N GLN A 768 102.45 -47.02 32.30
CA GLN A 768 102.28 -45.58 32.12
C GLN A 768 101.77 -45.27 30.70
N PRO A 769 100.62 -44.56 30.54
CA PRO A 769 100.17 -44.14 29.21
C PRO A 769 101.13 -43.10 28.64
N GLY A 770 101.65 -43.36 27.43
CA GLY A 770 102.62 -42.49 26.76
C GLY A 770 102.09 -41.06 26.55
N MET A 771 103.01 -40.09 26.45
CA MET A 771 102.68 -38.66 26.36
C MET A 771 101.72 -38.29 25.22
N GLU A 772 101.64 -39.10 24.16
CA GLU A 772 100.70 -38.91 23.06
C GLU A 772 99.25 -39.25 23.47
N MET A 773 99.02 -40.37 24.16
CA MET A 773 97.70 -40.68 24.73
C MET A 773 97.30 -39.68 25.81
N ALA A 774 98.24 -39.24 26.66
CA ALA A 774 97.98 -38.18 27.64
C ALA A 774 97.59 -36.84 26.99
N ARG A 775 98.17 -36.51 25.82
CA ARG A 775 97.78 -35.33 25.02
C ARG A 775 96.42 -35.52 24.33
N GLN A 776 96.13 -36.71 23.78
CA GLN A 776 94.82 -37.02 23.19
C GLN A 776 93.70 -36.93 24.23
N LEU A 777 93.90 -37.49 25.43
CA LEU A 777 92.95 -37.35 26.55
C LEU A 777 92.70 -35.88 26.92
N ASN A 778 93.76 -35.07 27.02
CA ASN A 778 93.62 -33.62 27.27
C ASN A 778 92.92 -32.87 26.11
N LEU A 779 93.09 -33.31 24.86
CA LEU A 779 92.41 -32.72 23.71
C LEU A 779 90.91 -33.06 23.76
N MET A 780 90.56 -34.34 23.90
CA MET A 780 89.18 -34.79 24.00
C MET A 780 88.47 -34.22 25.24
N GLN A 781 89.18 -34.01 26.35
CA GLN A 781 88.63 -33.34 27.53
C GLN A 781 88.34 -31.85 27.27
N LYS A 782 89.15 -31.16 26.47
CA LYS A 782 88.86 -29.78 26.01
C LYS A 782 87.72 -29.73 25.00
N GLU A 783 87.65 -30.69 24.07
CA GLU A 783 86.56 -30.81 23.11
C GLU A 783 85.23 -31.12 23.80
N LEU A 784 85.21 -32.05 24.77
CA LEU A 784 84.06 -32.29 25.65
C LEU A 784 83.69 -31.04 26.47
N GLY A 785 84.68 -30.31 27.00
CA GLY A 785 84.45 -29.04 27.69
C GLY A 785 83.79 -27.98 26.81
N HIS A 786 84.26 -27.82 25.57
CA HIS A 786 83.69 -26.92 24.58
C HIS A 786 82.29 -27.37 24.14
N MET A 787 82.10 -28.65 23.84
CA MET A 787 80.80 -29.20 23.43
C MET A 787 79.75 -29.13 24.55
N ASN A 788 80.17 -29.27 25.81
CA ASN A 788 79.31 -29.06 26.98
C ASN A 788 78.95 -27.57 27.16
N ALA A 789 79.88 -26.64 26.88
CA ALA A 789 79.57 -25.21 26.83
C ALA A 789 78.58 -24.86 25.70
N VAL A 790 78.75 -25.43 24.51
CA VAL A 790 77.81 -25.29 23.38
C VAL A 790 76.44 -25.92 23.71
N MET A 791 76.41 -27.09 24.36
CA MET A 791 75.16 -27.69 24.88
C MET A 791 74.49 -26.79 25.91
N LYS A 792 75.22 -26.17 26.83
CA LYS A 792 74.66 -25.21 27.81
C LYS A 792 74.12 -23.96 27.12
N GLN A 793 74.82 -23.42 26.13
CA GLN A 793 74.31 -22.32 25.32
C GLN A 793 73.01 -22.72 24.61
N LYS A 794 72.99 -23.86 23.90
CA LYS A 794 71.80 -24.34 23.19
C LYS A 794 70.66 -24.70 24.14
N ALA A 795 70.94 -25.22 25.33
CA ALA A 795 69.95 -25.41 26.38
C ALA A 795 69.39 -24.08 26.90
N SER A 796 70.20 -23.03 27.04
CA SER A 796 69.72 -21.70 27.42
C SER A 796 68.88 -21.02 26.32
N GLU A 797 69.29 -21.13 25.05
CA GLU A 797 68.50 -20.68 23.90
C GLU A 797 67.15 -21.43 23.83
N LEU A 798 67.18 -22.76 23.97
CA LEU A 798 65.98 -23.60 23.96
C LEU A 798 65.07 -23.27 25.16
N ASN A 799 65.64 -23.03 26.34
CA ASN A 799 64.87 -22.58 27.52
C ASN A 799 64.23 -21.20 27.30
N MET A 800 64.92 -20.24 26.68
CA MET A 800 64.35 -18.94 26.30
C MET A 800 63.23 -19.10 25.26
N THR A 801 63.35 -20.01 24.29
CA THR A 801 62.22 -20.32 23.39
C THR A 801 61.08 -21.03 24.12
N SER A 802 61.37 -21.83 25.15
CA SER A 802 60.37 -22.53 25.97
C SER A 802 59.59 -21.55 26.85
N THR A 803 60.26 -20.57 27.48
CA THR A 803 59.58 -19.49 28.21
C THR A 803 58.73 -18.65 27.26
N HIS A 804 59.24 -18.29 26.08
CA HIS A 804 58.46 -17.53 25.10
C HIS A 804 57.24 -18.32 24.56
N ILE A 805 57.39 -19.62 24.33
CA ILE A 805 56.26 -20.51 24.00
C ILE A 805 55.27 -20.63 25.18
N SER A 806 55.73 -20.54 26.43
CA SER A 806 54.84 -20.52 27.61
C SER A 806 54.11 -19.18 27.78
N GLU A 807 54.75 -18.06 27.45
CA GLU A 807 54.14 -16.72 27.39
C GLU A 807 53.05 -16.69 26.31
N LEU A 808 53.36 -17.10 25.08
CA LEU A 808 52.39 -17.18 23.98
C LEU A 808 51.24 -18.16 24.27
N LYS A 809 51.49 -19.26 25.00
CA LYS A 809 50.42 -20.14 25.50
C LYS A 809 49.57 -19.46 26.57
N TYR A 810 50.18 -18.72 27.50
CA TYR A 810 49.46 -17.97 28.52
C TYR A 810 48.60 -16.87 27.88
N GLU A 811 49.10 -16.14 26.88
CA GLU A 811 48.32 -15.15 26.13
C GLU A 811 47.19 -15.82 25.32
N ALA A 812 47.45 -16.93 24.64
CA ALA A 812 46.41 -17.69 23.95
C ALA A 812 45.34 -18.23 24.92
N GLU A 813 45.72 -18.64 26.14
CA GLU A 813 44.76 -18.99 27.19
C GLU A 813 44.02 -17.76 27.75
N ARG A 814 44.69 -16.61 27.91
CA ARG A 814 44.06 -15.36 28.35
C ARG A 814 43.00 -14.92 27.34
N LEU A 815 43.34 -14.90 26.06
CA LEU A 815 42.42 -14.61 24.95
C LEU A 815 41.29 -15.66 24.85
N ARG A 816 41.55 -16.93 25.13
CA ARG A 816 40.49 -17.96 25.24
C ARG A 816 39.58 -17.73 26.44
N ARG A 817 40.10 -17.28 27.59
CA ARG A 817 39.30 -16.93 28.77
C ARG A 817 38.47 -15.67 28.51
N GLU A 818 39.03 -14.65 27.88
CA GLU A 818 38.32 -13.45 27.39
C GLU A 818 37.22 -13.83 26.37
N LEU A 819 37.48 -14.77 25.46
CA LEU A 819 36.49 -15.31 24.52
C LEU A 819 35.40 -16.14 25.23
N HIS A 820 35.74 -16.91 26.26
CA HIS A 820 34.77 -17.65 27.06
C HIS A 820 33.97 -16.76 28.01
N GLU A 821 34.55 -15.67 28.52
CA GLU A 821 33.82 -14.65 29.28
C GLU A 821 32.88 -13.84 28.41
N THR A 822 33.31 -13.42 27.22
CA THR A 822 32.41 -12.72 26.27
C THR A 822 31.30 -13.64 25.79
N LYS A 823 31.57 -14.92 25.50
CA LYS A 823 30.52 -15.92 25.24
C LYS A 823 29.63 -16.16 26.47
N ARG A 824 30.16 -16.24 27.68
CA ARG A 824 29.36 -16.37 28.91
C ARG A 824 28.46 -15.15 29.07
N LYS A 825 28.98 -13.93 28.97
CA LYS A 825 28.22 -12.68 29.05
C LYS A 825 27.14 -12.61 27.97
N TYR A 826 27.43 -13.04 26.74
CA TYR A 826 26.45 -13.18 25.67
C TYR A 826 25.33 -14.18 26.01
N TYR A 827 25.67 -15.37 26.50
CA TYR A 827 24.67 -16.35 26.95
C TYR A 827 23.94 -15.95 28.23
N GLU A 828 24.54 -15.13 29.10
CA GLU A 828 23.89 -14.55 30.28
C GLU A 828 22.92 -13.43 29.89
N THR A 829 23.26 -12.59 28.90
CA THR A 829 22.30 -11.63 28.30
C THR A 829 21.20 -12.35 27.53
N GLN A 830 21.52 -13.42 26.80
CA GLN A 830 20.51 -14.24 26.12
C GLN A 830 19.58 -14.89 27.14
N MET A 831 20.09 -15.61 28.15
CA MET A 831 19.29 -16.21 29.22
C MET A 831 18.56 -15.17 30.08
N SER A 832 19.04 -13.92 30.17
CA SER A 832 18.33 -12.82 30.82
C SER A 832 17.17 -12.32 29.95
N ASN A 833 17.37 -12.21 28.64
CA ASN A 833 16.33 -11.86 27.67
C ASN A 833 15.27 -12.97 27.58
N ASP A 834 15.69 -14.25 27.57
CA ASP A 834 14.79 -15.41 27.61
C ASP A 834 14.00 -15.44 28.93
N LYS A 835 14.63 -15.11 30.07
CA LYS A 835 13.91 -14.94 31.36
C LYS A 835 13.02 -13.70 31.41
N LEU A 836 13.30 -12.66 30.64
CA LEU A 836 12.40 -11.52 30.45
C LEU A 836 11.22 -11.90 29.55
N LEU A 837 11.43 -12.72 28.53
CA LEU A 837 10.38 -13.31 27.70
C LEU A 837 9.51 -14.31 28.48
N GLU A 838 10.10 -15.14 29.36
CA GLU A 838 9.34 -15.97 30.31
C GLU A 838 8.57 -15.11 31.32
N LYS A 839 9.15 -14.03 31.84
CA LYS A 839 8.39 -13.10 32.70
C LYS A 839 7.26 -12.40 31.95
N LEU A 840 7.44 -12.10 30.65
CA LEU A 840 6.40 -11.55 29.78
C LEU A 840 5.33 -12.58 29.40
N SER A 841 5.65 -13.88 29.34
CA SER A 841 4.67 -14.94 29.11
C SER A 841 3.92 -15.32 30.41
N GLN A 842 4.60 -15.35 31.55
CA GLN A 842 3.99 -15.52 32.88
C GLN A 842 3.12 -14.31 33.25
N ALA A 843 3.52 -13.09 32.92
CA ALA A 843 2.68 -11.90 33.06
C ALA A 843 1.42 -11.94 32.17
N LYS A 844 1.44 -12.69 31.05
CA LYS A 844 0.26 -12.98 30.22
C LYS A 844 -0.59 -14.15 30.74
N GLN A 845 -0.10 -14.93 31.71
CA GLN A 845 -0.85 -16.02 32.37
C GLN A 845 -1.41 -15.59 33.74
N ALA A 846 -0.76 -14.63 34.42
CA ALA A 846 -1.18 -14.13 35.73
C ALA A 846 -2.41 -13.20 35.71
N THR A 847 -2.98 -12.91 34.53
CA THR A 847 -4.14 -12.02 34.34
C THR A 847 -5.46 -12.75 34.03
N VAL A 848 -5.54 -14.04 34.39
CA VAL A 848 -6.82 -14.77 34.47
C VAL A 848 -7.21 -14.97 35.94
N PHE A 849 -8.01 -14.05 36.48
CA PHE A 849 -8.84 -14.37 37.65
C PHE A 849 -9.93 -15.38 37.25
N PRO A 850 -10.42 -16.21 38.17
CA PRO A 850 -11.19 -17.41 37.83
C PRO A 850 -12.65 -17.10 37.44
N PRO A 851 -13.30 -18.01 36.69
CA PRO A 851 -14.76 -18.07 36.64
C PRO A 851 -15.34 -18.60 37.96
N LEU A 852 -16.50 -18.05 38.33
CA LEU A 852 -17.50 -18.51 39.33
C LEU A 852 -17.04 -19.55 40.37
#